data_AF-W4MCI4-F1
#
_entry.id   AF-W4MCI4-F1
#
_cell.length_a   1.000
_cell.length_b   1.000
_cell.length_c   1.000
_cell.angle_alpha   90.00
_cell.angle_beta   90.00
_cell.angle_gamma   90.00
#
_symmetry.space_group_name_H-M   'P 1'
#
loop_
_entity.id
_entity.type
_entity.pdbx_description
1 polymer ?
#
loop_
_entity_poly.entity_id
_entity_poly.type
_entity_poly.pdbx_seq_one_letter_code
_entity_poly.pdbx_strand_id
1 'polypeptide(L)'
;MKLEFSHRLGDSWRELADVIPIPNHEQRRFERGFEPRAIWDWLEDWQRLSELPEHLRSIGRIDLADLWAEAQRESSDQFYRDCITRWSDARYELDKRFVQLTLLLDQGEAAQGPRWQVHERFGALADVLEHVPEQAVVLLGPPGSGKSTLLRHYAMDRARDVLDYGDAGSRTDAPICFWLSLNDYKAPLPGDPLPSPHAWLETRWAAANPMLPPLTTLLREQRLTLLLDALNEIPHAGDEPVRLWKDFLQQLDRDYSGNRVIFSCRSLDYSASLSSKELPVPQVRIEALSDAQVQQFVELYCPAHASTLWANLAGSPQLELLRTPYYLKLLVEQTVAGEIPVGRAALFTGFVRQALKREVDSGHALFQAGDLLTARDLTRLTHGTWRTACELPGRGILFGKLSALAYEMQHRHGANEASQIRIDLDDALDILDHELAIDMIKAGVALGVLDEDLGREELLFVHQLLQEYFAAHRLAAALEPALLQVQWQADRVSPSLQETLASLADADPLPPLPATGWEETAVLAAAIVEAPETFVADLMAMNLPLAGRCAAQPDVEVSDALAYQLRWSLVERSQDADADLRARIAAAVALGELGDPRFERRTGPEGDYLLPPLIEVPAGMYTMGSDEGHYDDEGPVHRVELASFCMGKFPVTNAEWALFMQAGGYEDERWWVTEADRAWQRGESTAEGPKRQWREFRNSVKADFDGFRQRSNLTSVDIENGERIIDMSEEEFEAVLEGLYPPGQQTQPAYWNDDAYNHPAQPVVGICWYEARAYCAWLSAQTGHDFRLPTEAGWEVAARGLEGRRYAYGNDHDPAHCNTFDTHIRRTTPIGVFPGGETPKPACIADMTGNVWDWTSSLYQPYPYDPADGREAPSADESSGRVVRGGAWRDFPLDARASCRSGYGPAVRRGFRVWCSSPIRS
;
A
#
# COMPACT_ATOMS: atom_id res chain seq x y z
N MET A 1 -15.98 43.28 -17.62
CA MET A 1 -17.33 42.86 -17.20
C MET A 1 -17.97 43.82 -16.19
N LYS A 2 -17.53 43.92 -14.93
CA LYS A 2 -18.06 44.90 -13.92
C LYS A 2 -18.25 46.33 -14.45
N LEU A 3 -17.22 46.91 -15.08
CA LEU A 3 -17.29 48.25 -15.70
C LEU A 3 -18.36 48.34 -16.81
N GLU A 4 -18.49 47.28 -17.61
CA GLU A 4 -19.43 47.22 -18.71
C GLU A 4 -20.87 46.99 -18.23
N PHE A 5 -21.05 46.17 -17.20
CA PHE A 5 -22.30 46.03 -16.46
C PHE A 5 -22.74 47.37 -15.88
N SER A 6 -21.87 48.06 -15.13
CA SER A 6 -22.22 49.33 -14.50
C SER A 6 -22.59 50.40 -15.53
N HIS A 7 -21.90 50.44 -16.67
CA HIS A 7 -22.21 51.35 -17.76
C HIS A 7 -23.55 51.02 -18.44
N ARG A 8 -23.80 49.74 -18.75
CA ARG A 8 -25.02 49.29 -19.44
C ARG A 8 -26.24 49.27 -18.52
N LEU A 9 -26.09 49.05 -17.21
CA LEU A 9 -27.21 49.07 -16.25
C LEU A 9 -27.83 50.46 -16.17
N GLY A 10 -27.01 51.52 -16.17
CA GLY A 10 -27.50 52.90 -16.19
C GLY A 10 -28.53 53.16 -15.09
N ASP A 11 -29.61 53.88 -15.41
CA ASP A 11 -30.69 54.22 -14.45
C ASP A 11 -31.53 53.03 -13.97
N SER A 12 -31.45 51.85 -14.61
CA SER A 12 -32.13 50.62 -14.16
C SER A 12 -31.60 50.10 -12.83
N TRP A 13 -30.54 50.69 -12.27
CA TRP A 13 -30.02 50.35 -10.95
C TRP A 13 -31.05 50.50 -9.83
N ARG A 14 -32.01 51.45 -9.96
CA ARG A 14 -33.06 51.66 -8.95
C ARG A 14 -34.01 50.47 -8.88
N GLU A 15 -34.46 50.01 -10.04
CA GLU A 15 -35.30 48.82 -10.17
C GLU A 15 -34.55 47.57 -9.70
N LEU A 16 -33.24 47.48 -10.00
CA LEU A 16 -32.39 46.39 -9.52
C LEU A 16 -32.22 46.41 -7.99
N ALA A 17 -32.02 47.59 -7.39
CA ALA A 17 -31.90 47.76 -5.95
C ALA A 17 -33.22 47.52 -5.18
N ASP A 18 -34.38 47.64 -5.85
CA ASP A 18 -35.69 47.31 -5.28
C ASP A 18 -35.92 45.79 -5.21
N VAL A 19 -35.38 45.03 -6.17
CA VAL A 19 -35.53 43.56 -6.21
C VAL A 19 -34.42 42.82 -5.47
N ILE A 20 -33.24 43.42 -5.31
CA ILE A 20 -32.15 42.89 -4.48
C ILE A 20 -32.35 43.38 -3.04
N PRO A 21 -32.35 42.49 -2.03
CA PRO A 21 -32.62 42.88 -0.64
C PRO A 21 -31.41 43.56 0.03
N ILE A 22 -30.91 44.65 -0.55
CA ILE A 22 -29.83 45.48 0.00
C ILE A 22 -30.41 46.32 1.14
N PRO A 23 -29.90 46.22 2.38
CA PRO A 23 -30.43 47.01 3.49
C PRO A 23 -30.39 48.52 3.22
N ASN A 24 -31.47 49.23 3.55
CA ASN A 24 -31.62 50.68 3.31
C ASN A 24 -30.47 51.55 3.87
N HIS A 25 -29.77 51.07 4.91
CA HIS A 25 -28.63 51.80 5.48
C HIS A 25 -27.36 51.66 4.64
N GLU A 26 -27.22 50.58 3.86
CA GLU A 26 -26.09 50.35 2.96
C GLU A 26 -26.31 51.01 1.60
N GLN A 27 -27.54 50.99 1.08
CA GLN A 27 -27.89 51.75 -0.13
C GLN A 27 -27.58 53.25 -0.01
N ARG A 28 -27.70 53.81 1.20
CA ARG A 28 -27.36 55.22 1.49
C ARG A 28 -25.86 55.53 1.43
N ARG A 29 -25.00 54.50 1.41
CA ARG A 29 -23.55 54.64 1.29
C ARG A 29 -23.09 54.65 -0.17
N PHE A 30 -23.97 54.38 -1.13
CA PHE A 30 -23.63 54.39 -2.54
C PHE A 30 -23.31 55.83 -2.99
N GLU A 31 -22.13 56.02 -3.57
CA GLU A 31 -21.73 57.31 -4.12
C GLU A 31 -22.63 57.67 -5.31
N ARG A 32 -23.14 58.91 -5.33
CA ARG A 32 -24.01 59.39 -6.42
C ARG A 32 -23.28 59.35 -7.75
N GLY A 33 -23.87 58.68 -8.74
CA GLY A 33 -23.28 58.45 -10.07
C GLY A 33 -22.49 57.16 -10.20
N PHE A 34 -22.29 56.41 -9.12
CA PHE A 34 -21.62 55.10 -9.11
C PHE A 34 -22.52 53.98 -8.59
N GLU A 35 -23.82 54.22 -8.45
CA GLU A 35 -24.77 53.26 -7.86
C GLU A 35 -24.77 51.89 -8.57
N PRO A 36 -24.74 51.79 -9.93
CA PRO A 36 -24.59 50.51 -10.61
C PRO A 36 -23.32 49.73 -10.24
N ARG A 37 -22.24 50.44 -9.94
CA ARG A 37 -20.96 49.83 -9.51
C ARG A 37 -21.02 49.44 -8.04
N ALA A 38 -21.59 50.29 -7.19
CA ALA A 38 -21.76 50.02 -5.77
C ALA A 38 -22.70 48.83 -5.50
N ILE A 39 -23.74 48.61 -6.32
CA ILE A 39 -24.56 47.39 -6.27
C ILE A 39 -23.73 46.16 -6.62
N TRP A 40 -22.84 46.26 -7.63
CA TRP A 40 -21.94 45.16 -7.96
C TRP A 40 -20.95 44.89 -6.83
N ASP A 41 -20.25 45.92 -6.34
CA ASP A 41 -19.32 45.84 -5.22
C ASP A 41 -20.01 45.17 -4.02
N TRP A 42 -21.25 45.57 -3.72
CA TRP A 42 -22.03 44.98 -2.65
C TRP A 42 -22.36 43.50 -2.89
N LEU A 43 -22.83 43.12 -4.09
CA LEU A 43 -23.07 41.73 -4.41
C LEU A 43 -21.79 40.89 -4.34
N GLU A 44 -20.65 41.46 -4.68
CA GLU A 44 -19.33 40.82 -4.62
C GLU A 44 -18.86 40.63 -3.17
N ASP A 45 -18.90 41.70 -2.37
CA ASP A 45 -18.52 41.70 -0.95
C ASP A 45 -19.36 40.71 -0.12
N TRP A 46 -20.62 40.52 -0.50
CA TRP A 46 -21.54 39.59 0.16
C TRP A 46 -21.68 38.23 -0.55
N GLN A 47 -20.90 37.96 -1.60
CA GLN A 47 -20.89 36.70 -2.37
C GLN A 47 -22.25 36.31 -2.99
N ARG A 48 -23.04 37.30 -3.44
CA ARG A 48 -24.39 37.15 -4.01
C ARG A 48 -24.47 37.45 -5.50
N LEU A 49 -23.33 37.58 -6.18
CA LEU A 49 -23.26 37.84 -7.62
C LEU A 49 -24.02 36.81 -8.47
N SER A 50 -24.16 35.56 -8.01
CA SER A 50 -24.91 34.51 -8.71
C SER A 50 -26.41 34.76 -8.81
N GLU A 51 -26.98 35.60 -7.94
CA GLU A 51 -28.42 35.95 -7.95
C GLU A 51 -28.75 37.01 -9.02
N LEU A 52 -27.72 37.70 -9.52
CA LEU A 52 -27.85 38.83 -10.42
C LEU A 52 -28.63 38.52 -11.71
N PRO A 53 -28.47 37.37 -12.39
CA PRO A 53 -29.19 37.07 -13.63
C PRO A 53 -30.70 36.97 -13.45
N GLU A 54 -31.17 36.40 -12.35
CA GLU A 54 -32.60 36.27 -12.05
C GLU A 54 -33.22 37.65 -11.80
N HIS A 55 -32.55 38.46 -10.98
CA HIS A 55 -32.98 39.83 -10.72
C HIS A 55 -32.97 40.69 -11.98
N LEU A 56 -31.95 40.58 -12.84
CA LEU A 56 -31.89 41.27 -14.13
C LEU A 56 -33.04 40.88 -15.07
N ARG A 57 -33.39 39.59 -15.14
CA ARG A 57 -34.56 39.13 -15.91
C ARG A 57 -35.87 39.68 -15.33
N SER A 58 -35.98 39.74 -13.99
CA SER A 58 -37.18 40.26 -13.31
C SER A 58 -37.46 41.74 -13.61
N ILE A 59 -36.42 42.53 -13.89
CA ILE A 59 -36.53 43.95 -14.28
C ILE A 59 -36.46 44.15 -15.81
N GLY A 60 -36.52 43.08 -16.61
CA GLY A 60 -36.53 43.14 -18.07
C GLY A 60 -35.17 43.41 -18.74
N ARG A 61 -34.06 43.36 -18.00
CA ARG A 61 -32.68 43.53 -18.51
C ARG A 61 -32.08 42.21 -18.98
N ILE A 62 -32.73 41.59 -19.97
CA ILE A 62 -32.30 40.33 -20.57
C ILE A 62 -30.91 40.48 -21.22
N ASP A 63 -30.62 41.63 -21.82
CA ASP A 63 -29.32 41.96 -22.42
C ASP A 63 -28.14 41.84 -21.45
N LEU A 64 -28.34 42.22 -20.18
CA LEU A 64 -27.33 42.09 -19.13
C LEU A 64 -27.28 40.69 -18.54
N ALA A 65 -28.42 40.00 -18.48
CA ALA A 65 -28.46 38.59 -18.07
C ALA A 65 -27.72 37.71 -19.09
N ASP A 66 -27.85 38.00 -20.39
CA ASP A 66 -27.14 37.31 -21.46
C ASP A 66 -25.63 37.64 -21.45
N LEU A 67 -25.26 38.91 -21.21
CA LEU A 67 -23.87 39.33 -21.01
C LEU A 67 -23.22 38.60 -19.82
N TRP A 68 -23.97 38.43 -18.73
CA TRP A 68 -23.53 37.63 -17.59
C TRP A 68 -23.33 36.16 -17.96
N ALA A 69 -24.28 35.56 -18.69
CA ALA A 69 -24.19 34.17 -19.15
C ALA A 69 -23.01 33.95 -20.12
N GLU A 70 -22.66 34.93 -20.96
CA GLU A 70 -21.46 34.90 -21.79
C GLU A 70 -20.17 34.97 -20.96
N ALA A 71 -20.10 35.87 -19.98
CA ALA A 71 -18.95 35.98 -19.10
C ALA A 71 -18.76 34.74 -18.19
N GLN A 72 -19.84 34.09 -17.77
CA GLN A 72 -19.82 32.80 -17.06
C GLN A 72 -19.24 31.68 -17.95
N ARG A 73 -19.65 31.64 -19.23
CA ARG A 73 -19.08 30.70 -20.22
C ARG A 73 -17.60 30.91 -20.41
N GLU A 74 -17.16 32.15 -20.61
CA GLU A 74 -15.72 32.47 -20.74
C GLU A 74 -14.93 32.10 -19.49
N SER A 75 -15.47 32.39 -18.30
CA SER A 75 -14.82 32.05 -17.03
C SER A 75 -14.72 30.53 -16.80
N SER A 76 -15.75 29.78 -17.22
CA SER A 76 -15.75 28.31 -17.16
C SER A 76 -14.70 27.72 -18.11
N ASP A 77 -14.66 28.18 -19.36
CA ASP A 77 -13.63 27.77 -20.34
C ASP A 77 -12.21 28.09 -19.84
N GLN A 78 -12.03 29.27 -19.23
CA GLN A 78 -10.75 29.68 -18.67
C GLN A 78 -10.34 28.79 -17.50
N PHE A 79 -11.27 28.43 -16.60
CA PHE A 79 -11.00 27.51 -15.49
C PHE A 79 -10.40 26.18 -15.96
N TYR A 80 -10.99 25.55 -16.99
CA TYR A 80 -10.48 24.29 -17.52
C TYR A 80 -9.12 24.46 -18.21
N ARG A 81 -8.91 25.56 -18.96
CA ARG A 81 -7.61 25.86 -19.58
C ARG A 81 -6.53 26.12 -18.54
N ASP A 82 -6.86 26.82 -17.46
CA ASP A 82 -5.94 27.09 -16.34
C ASP A 82 -5.58 25.79 -15.61
N CYS A 83 -6.54 24.87 -15.44
CA CYS A 83 -6.27 23.54 -14.91
C CYS A 83 -5.25 22.78 -15.77
N ILE A 84 -5.48 22.71 -17.10
CA ILE A 84 -4.55 22.03 -18.01
C ILE A 84 -3.18 22.71 -17.99
N THR A 85 -3.14 24.03 -18.12
CA THR A 85 -1.90 24.81 -18.13
C THR A 85 -1.10 24.60 -16.84
N ARG A 86 -1.77 24.62 -15.68
CA ARG A 86 -1.13 24.42 -14.38
C ARG A 86 -0.41 23.08 -14.27
N TRP A 87 -1.01 22.01 -14.79
CA TRP A 87 -0.46 20.66 -14.68
C TRP A 87 0.45 20.24 -15.84
N SER A 88 0.40 20.96 -16.97
CA SER A 88 1.36 20.84 -18.08
C SER A 88 2.59 21.74 -17.94
N ASP A 89 2.65 22.58 -16.91
CA ASP A 89 3.82 23.43 -16.62
C ASP A 89 5.10 22.61 -16.42
N ALA A 90 6.27 23.21 -16.69
CA ALA A 90 7.58 22.59 -16.57
C ALA A 90 7.86 21.98 -15.18
N ARG A 91 7.19 22.46 -14.13
CA ARG A 91 7.28 21.86 -12.79
C ARG A 91 6.74 20.42 -12.74
N TYR A 92 5.72 20.10 -13.54
CA TYR A 92 5.00 18.82 -13.47
C TYR A 92 5.07 18.01 -14.77
N GLU A 93 4.88 18.64 -15.92
CA GLU A 93 4.87 18.02 -17.26
C GLU A 93 3.97 16.77 -17.37
N LEU A 94 2.80 16.77 -16.70
CA LEU A 94 1.94 15.60 -16.62
C LEU A 94 1.38 15.17 -17.99
N ASP A 95 1.28 16.10 -18.94
CA ASP A 95 0.86 15.84 -20.32
C ASP A 95 1.87 15.03 -21.14
N LYS A 96 3.14 14.98 -20.70
CA LYS A 96 4.24 14.33 -21.43
C LYS A 96 4.90 13.19 -20.69
N ARG A 97 4.93 13.26 -19.35
CA ARG A 97 5.77 12.41 -18.51
C ARG A 97 4.97 11.57 -17.49
N PHE A 98 3.65 11.49 -17.63
CA PHE A 98 2.86 10.63 -16.77
C PHE A 98 2.95 9.16 -17.22
N VAL A 99 3.27 8.28 -16.28
CA VAL A 99 3.21 6.82 -16.45
C VAL A 99 1.95 6.35 -15.73
N GLN A 100 1.11 5.57 -16.42
CA GLN A 100 -0.09 5.02 -15.81
C GLN A 100 0.28 4.15 -14.61
N LEU A 101 -0.41 4.38 -13.50
CA LEU A 101 -0.23 3.62 -12.27
C LEU A 101 -1.24 2.47 -12.24
N THR A 102 -0.86 1.37 -11.59
CA THR A 102 -1.78 0.26 -11.36
C THR A 102 -2.53 0.49 -10.05
N LEU A 103 -3.85 0.53 -10.13
CA LEU A 103 -4.75 0.81 -9.00
C LEU A 103 -5.53 -0.46 -8.63
N LEU A 104 -5.49 -0.83 -7.35
CA LEU A 104 -6.28 -1.92 -6.78
C LEU A 104 -7.40 -1.34 -5.93
N LEU A 105 -8.63 -1.58 -6.34
CA LEU A 105 -9.80 -1.17 -5.57
C LEU A 105 -10.01 -2.08 -4.36
N ASP A 106 -10.48 -1.49 -3.26
CA ASP A 106 -10.88 -2.19 -2.05
C ASP A 106 -12.06 -3.09 -2.36
N GLN A 107 -12.02 -4.32 -1.88
CA GLN A 107 -13.21 -5.17 -1.91
C GLN A 107 -14.16 -4.89 -0.73
N GLY A 108 -13.87 -3.87 0.06
CA GLY A 108 -14.63 -3.38 1.20
C GLY A 108 -14.20 -4.02 2.52
N GLU A 109 -14.81 -3.54 3.61
CA GLU A 109 -14.70 -4.07 5.00
C GLU A 109 -15.35 -5.44 5.18
N ALA A 110 -15.34 -6.21 4.12
CA ALA A 110 -16.41 -7.11 3.75
C ALA A 110 -15.80 -8.34 3.07
N ALA A 111 -14.66 -8.15 2.40
CA ALA A 111 -13.95 -9.22 1.71
C ALA A 111 -13.21 -10.15 2.67
N GLN A 112 -13.35 -11.46 2.46
CA GLN A 112 -12.49 -12.49 3.07
C GLN A 112 -11.14 -12.55 2.32
N GLY A 113 -10.28 -11.58 2.62
CA GLY A 113 -9.10 -11.26 1.82
C GLY A 113 -8.22 -10.24 2.56
N PRO A 114 -6.94 -10.05 2.19
CA PRO A 114 -6.43 -8.71 2.26
C PRO A 114 -7.44 -7.88 1.51
N ARG A 115 -7.82 -6.79 2.18
CA ARG A 115 -8.72 -5.74 1.70
C ARG A 115 -8.45 -5.37 0.21
N TRP A 116 -7.20 -5.55 -0.21
CA TRP A 116 -6.66 -5.41 -1.56
C TRP A 116 -6.42 -6.78 -2.24
N GLN A 117 -7.43 -7.41 -2.82
CA GLN A 117 -7.22 -8.57 -3.70
C GLN A 117 -7.32 -8.17 -5.18
N VAL A 118 -6.43 -8.76 -5.99
CA VAL A 118 -6.16 -8.56 -7.43
C VAL A 118 -7.33 -8.92 -8.37
N HIS A 119 -8.57 -8.94 -7.87
CA HIS A 119 -9.71 -9.26 -8.73
C HIS A 119 -9.98 -8.19 -9.79
N GLU A 120 -9.64 -6.93 -9.53
CA GLU A 120 -9.77 -5.85 -10.52
C GLU A 120 -8.63 -4.84 -10.42
N ARG A 121 -7.91 -4.68 -11.53
CA ARG A 121 -6.82 -3.71 -11.70
C ARG A 121 -7.29 -2.61 -12.64
N PHE A 122 -7.13 -1.36 -12.21
CA PHE A 122 -7.46 -0.20 -13.01
C PHE A 122 -6.20 0.55 -13.42
N GLY A 123 -6.16 1.02 -14.67
CA GLY A 123 -5.08 1.85 -15.20
C GLY A 123 -5.33 3.36 -15.08
N ALA A 124 -6.56 3.75 -14.76
CA ALA A 124 -6.96 5.14 -14.58
C ALA A 124 -7.91 5.30 -13.38
N LEU A 125 -7.80 6.45 -12.70
CA LEU A 125 -8.71 6.80 -11.60
C LEU A 125 -10.15 7.01 -12.08
N ALA A 126 -10.34 7.37 -13.35
CA ALA A 126 -11.65 7.48 -13.99
C ALA A 126 -12.43 6.17 -13.89
N ASP A 127 -11.81 5.09 -14.33
CA ASP A 127 -12.40 3.76 -14.37
C ASP A 127 -12.77 3.28 -12.96
N VAL A 128 -11.92 3.58 -11.97
CA VAL A 128 -12.22 3.29 -10.55
C VAL A 128 -13.46 4.06 -10.09
N LEU A 129 -13.54 5.36 -10.38
CA LEU A 129 -14.68 6.17 -9.94
C LEU A 129 -15.97 5.79 -10.66
N GLU A 130 -15.92 5.30 -11.89
CA GLU A 130 -17.07 4.74 -12.59
C GLU A 130 -17.52 3.41 -11.97
N HIS A 131 -16.57 2.59 -11.52
CA HIS A 131 -16.84 1.30 -10.88
C HIS A 131 -17.37 1.45 -9.44
N VAL A 132 -16.94 2.48 -8.72
CA VAL A 132 -17.30 2.72 -7.32
C VAL A 132 -18.52 3.63 -7.22
N PRO A 133 -19.71 3.11 -6.81
CA PRO A 133 -20.90 3.94 -6.65
C PRO A 133 -20.84 4.88 -5.43
N GLU A 134 -20.00 4.58 -4.45
CA GLU A 134 -19.86 5.36 -3.23
C GLU A 134 -19.39 6.79 -3.50
N GLN A 135 -19.91 7.71 -2.69
CA GLN A 135 -19.68 9.13 -2.83
C GLN A 135 -18.21 9.51 -2.61
N ALA A 136 -17.52 8.80 -1.71
CA ALA A 136 -16.15 9.07 -1.31
C ALA A 136 -15.23 7.88 -1.54
N VAL A 137 -13.99 8.14 -1.96
CA VAL A 137 -12.94 7.14 -2.16
C VAL A 137 -11.63 7.62 -1.52
N VAL A 138 -10.82 6.70 -0.98
CA VAL A 138 -9.50 7.02 -0.42
C VAL A 138 -8.38 6.34 -1.22
N LEU A 139 -7.51 7.12 -1.84
CA LEU A 139 -6.32 6.65 -2.54
C LEU A 139 -5.16 6.44 -1.55
N LEU A 140 -4.71 5.18 -1.43
CA LEU A 140 -3.63 4.73 -0.56
C LEU A 140 -2.34 4.43 -1.31
N GLY A 141 -1.22 4.65 -0.64
CA GLY A 141 0.09 4.19 -1.12
C GLY A 141 1.23 4.77 -0.30
N PRO A 142 2.43 4.16 -0.35
CA PRO A 142 3.59 4.64 0.40
C PRO A 142 4.03 6.05 -0.04
N PRO A 143 4.89 6.74 0.74
CA PRO A 143 5.49 8.01 0.32
C PRO A 143 6.14 7.88 -1.06
N GLY A 144 5.91 8.86 -1.93
CA GLY A 144 6.45 8.86 -3.29
C GLY A 144 5.76 7.96 -4.32
N SER A 145 4.69 7.22 -3.95
CA SER A 145 3.95 6.33 -4.86
C SER A 145 3.22 7.02 -6.01
N GLY A 146 3.07 8.35 -5.98
CA GLY A 146 2.42 9.11 -7.05
C GLY A 146 0.95 9.50 -6.79
N LYS A 147 0.43 9.37 -5.55
CA LYS A 147 -0.95 9.76 -5.17
C LYS A 147 -1.34 11.17 -5.63
N SER A 148 -0.58 12.19 -5.20
CA SER A 148 -0.82 13.58 -5.58
C SER A 148 -0.74 13.79 -7.10
N THR A 149 0.20 13.10 -7.75
CA THR A 149 0.38 13.14 -9.21
C THR A 149 -0.84 12.57 -9.93
N LEU A 150 -1.41 11.46 -9.43
CA LEU A 150 -2.61 10.84 -9.99
C LEU A 150 -3.83 11.75 -9.86
N LEU A 151 -4.06 12.39 -8.71
CA LEU A 151 -5.16 13.34 -8.52
C LEU A 151 -5.05 14.54 -9.48
N ARG A 152 -3.83 15.08 -9.65
CA ARG A 152 -3.57 16.20 -10.57
C ARG A 152 -3.78 15.78 -12.03
N HIS A 153 -3.31 14.59 -12.41
CA HIS A 153 -3.51 14.03 -13.74
C HIS A 153 -5.00 13.85 -14.03
N TYR A 154 -5.77 13.29 -13.09
CA TYR A 154 -7.21 13.14 -13.22
C TYR A 154 -7.92 14.50 -13.42
N ALA A 155 -7.56 15.53 -12.65
CA ALA A 155 -8.11 16.87 -12.82
C ALA A 155 -7.81 17.48 -14.21
N MET A 156 -6.59 17.26 -14.71
CA MET A 156 -6.15 17.71 -16.03
C MET A 156 -6.93 17.00 -17.14
N ASP A 157 -7.06 15.67 -17.07
CA ASP A 157 -7.78 14.87 -18.06
C ASP A 157 -9.25 15.26 -18.12
N ARG A 158 -9.93 15.40 -16.98
CA ARG A 158 -11.31 15.87 -16.94
C ARG A 158 -11.49 17.26 -17.54
N ALA A 159 -10.58 18.18 -17.26
CA ALA A 159 -10.61 19.50 -17.87
C ALA A 159 -10.42 19.45 -19.39
N ARG A 160 -9.57 18.54 -19.88
CA ARG A 160 -9.35 18.32 -21.32
C ARG A 160 -10.60 17.72 -21.98
N ASP A 161 -11.20 16.70 -21.37
CA ASP A 161 -12.42 16.05 -21.88
C ASP A 161 -13.56 17.07 -22.05
N VAL A 162 -13.73 17.98 -21.08
CA VAL A 162 -14.75 19.04 -21.14
C VAL A 162 -14.49 20.02 -22.30
N LEU A 163 -13.23 20.40 -22.53
CA LEU A 163 -12.88 21.33 -23.62
C LEU A 163 -12.92 20.68 -25.02
N ASP A 164 -12.59 19.39 -25.11
CA ASP A 164 -12.54 18.66 -26.38
C ASP A 164 -13.94 18.17 -26.83
N TYR A 165 -14.78 17.72 -25.88
CA TYR A 165 -16.06 17.07 -26.19
C TYR A 165 -17.31 17.85 -25.75
N GLY A 166 -17.19 18.82 -24.84
CA GLY A 166 -18.31 19.65 -24.41
C GLY A 166 -18.69 20.70 -25.45
N ASP A 167 -19.98 20.87 -25.75
CA ASP A 167 -20.45 22.06 -26.47
C ASP A 167 -20.38 23.32 -25.58
N ALA A 168 -20.34 24.51 -26.19
CA ALA A 168 -20.15 25.76 -25.43
C ALA A 168 -21.28 26.11 -24.43
N GLY A 169 -22.45 25.48 -24.54
CA GLY A 169 -23.56 25.62 -23.57
C GLY A 169 -23.53 24.55 -22.47
N SER A 170 -23.06 23.34 -22.79
CA SER A 170 -22.90 22.21 -21.88
C SER A 170 -21.69 22.37 -20.95
N ARG A 171 -20.67 23.15 -21.33
CA ARG A 171 -19.48 23.43 -20.49
C ARG A 171 -19.79 24.22 -19.22
N THR A 172 -20.77 25.12 -19.26
CA THR A 172 -21.23 25.85 -18.07
C THR A 172 -21.92 24.96 -17.05
N ASP A 173 -22.38 23.77 -17.45
CA ASP A 173 -23.02 22.76 -16.61
C ASP A 173 -22.11 21.54 -16.38
N ALA A 174 -20.88 21.56 -16.91
CA ALA A 174 -19.96 20.45 -16.82
C ALA A 174 -19.43 20.23 -15.38
N PRO A 175 -18.96 19.01 -15.06
CA PRO A 175 -18.35 18.70 -13.77
C PRO A 175 -17.06 19.48 -13.52
N ILE A 176 -16.89 19.94 -12.27
CA ILE A 176 -15.74 20.69 -11.80
C ILE A 176 -14.90 19.81 -10.87
N CYS A 177 -13.63 19.66 -11.20
CA CYS A 177 -12.64 19.06 -10.31
C CYS A 177 -11.98 20.15 -9.46
N PHE A 178 -12.20 20.13 -8.15
CA PHE A 178 -11.59 21.08 -7.22
C PHE A 178 -10.50 20.40 -6.40
N TRP A 179 -9.25 20.64 -6.79
CA TRP A 179 -8.06 20.10 -6.12
C TRP A 179 -7.58 20.99 -4.97
N LEU A 180 -7.35 20.38 -3.82
CA LEU A 180 -6.89 21.03 -2.59
C LEU A 180 -5.90 20.13 -1.86
N SER A 181 -4.91 20.75 -1.22
CA SER A 181 -4.03 20.07 -0.28
C SER A 181 -4.58 20.19 1.14
N LEU A 182 -4.80 19.09 1.84
CA LEU A 182 -5.31 19.08 3.22
C LEU A 182 -4.28 19.56 4.25
N ASN A 183 -3.01 19.65 3.86
CA ASN A 183 -2.00 20.45 4.56
C ASN A 183 -2.44 21.91 4.84
N ASP A 184 -3.35 22.44 4.03
CA ASP A 184 -3.86 23.81 4.18
C ASP A 184 -5.09 23.92 5.09
N TYR A 185 -5.62 22.79 5.55
CA TYR A 185 -6.81 22.74 6.40
C TYR A 185 -6.41 22.97 7.85
N LYS A 186 -6.53 24.23 8.29
CA LYS A 186 -6.11 24.66 9.62
C LYS A 186 -7.04 25.71 10.22
N ALA A 187 -6.90 25.92 11.52
CA ALA A 187 -7.61 26.96 12.24
C ALA A 187 -7.20 28.36 11.74
N PRO A 188 -8.12 29.35 11.72
CA PRO A 188 -7.80 30.71 11.27
C PRO A 188 -6.72 31.39 12.12
N LEU A 189 -6.69 31.10 13.42
CA LEU A 189 -5.71 31.61 14.38
C LEU A 189 -5.19 30.45 15.26
N PRO A 190 -3.95 30.55 15.79
CA PRO A 190 -3.42 29.56 16.72
C PRO A 190 -4.31 29.40 17.96
N GLY A 191 -4.74 28.17 18.24
CA GLY A 191 -5.60 27.83 19.39
C GLY A 191 -7.11 27.91 19.12
N ASP A 192 -7.54 28.39 17.95
CA ASP A 192 -8.94 28.29 17.52
C ASP A 192 -9.29 26.86 17.11
N PRO A 193 -10.57 26.45 17.19
CA PRO A 193 -11.01 25.18 16.64
C PRO A 193 -10.88 25.16 15.11
N LEU A 194 -10.69 23.97 14.54
CA LEU A 194 -10.72 23.79 13.09
C LEU A 194 -12.08 24.26 12.51
N PRO A 195 -12.08 24.99 11.38
CA PRO A 195 -13.32 25.39 10.72
C PRO A 195 -14.03 24.14 10.17
N SER A 196 -15.35 24.16 10.03
CA SER A 196 -16.03 23.04 9.37
C SER A 196 -15.52 22.88 7.92
N PRO A 197 -15.37 21.64 7.40
CA PRO A 197 -14.88 21.42 6.04
C PRO A 197 -15.69 22.19 4.99
N HIS A 198 -17.03 22.25 5.12
CA HIS A 198 -17.87 23.03 4.24
C HIS A 198 -17.50 24.53 4.22
N ALA A 199 -17.34 25.16 5.39
CA ALA A 199 -17.02 26.59 5.47
C ALA A 199 -15.61 26.89 4.90
N TRP A 200 -14.67 25.98 5.13
CA TRP A 200 -13.32 26.09 4.60
C TRP A 200 -13.29 25.96 3.07
N LEU A 201 -14.00 24.97 2.52
CA LEU A 201 -14.14 24.76 1.08
C LEU A 201 -14.81 25.96 0.40
N GLU A 202 -15.91 26.49 0.96
CA GLU A 202 -16.64 27.63 0.39
C GLU A 202 -15.74 28.87 0.33
N THR A 203 -14.99 29.14 1.39
CA THR A 203 -14.06 30.28 1.45
C THR A 203 -12.95 30.16 0.40
N ARG A 204 -12.34 28.98 0.26
CA ARG A 204 -11.28 28.72 -0.73
C ARG A 204 -11.81 28.78 -2.16
N TRP A 205 -13.00 28.22 -2.40
CA TRP A 205 -13.63 28.24 -3.71
C TRP A 205 -13.95 29.67 -4.15
N ALA A 206 -14.59 30.47 -3.29
CA ALA A 206 -14.94 31.85 -3.58
C ALA A 206 -13.70 32.73 -3.83
N ALA A 207 -12.62 32.51 -3.07
CA ALA A 207 -11.37 33.24 -3.25
C ALA A 207 -10.66 32.89 -4.57
N ALA A 208 -10.65 31.61 -4.96
CA ALA A 208 -9.97 31.17 -6.17
C ALA A 208 -10.80 31.39 -7.45
N ASN A 209 -12.13 31.32 -7.35
CA ASN A 209 -13.04 31.29 -8.51
C ASN A 209 -14.25 32.23 -8.33
N PRO A 210 -14.04 33.55 -8.12
CA PRO A 210 -15.13 34.49 -7.79
C PRO A 210 -16.18 34.65 -8.90
N MET A 211 -15.81 34.30 -10.14
CA MET A 211 -16.67 34.39 -11.32
C MET A 211 -17.41 33.08 -11.64
N LEU A 212 -17.19 31.99 -10.91
CA LEU A 212 -17.92 30.74 -11.07
C LEU A 212 -19.09 30.64 -10.05
N PRO A 213 -20.06 29.73 -10.25
CA PRO A 213 -21.12 29.53 -9.27
C PRO A 213 -20.57 29.25 -7.86
N PRO A 214 -21.23 29.71 -6.79
CA PRO A 214 -20.84 29.39 -5.41
C PRO A 214 -20.73 27.89 -5.19
N LEU A 215 -19.91 27.46 -4.22
CA LEU A 215 -19.67 26.03 -3.99
C LEU A 215 -20.98 25.33 -3.62
N THR A 216 -21.80 25.97 -2.79
CA THR A 216 -23.14 25.47 -2.43
C THR A 216 -24.04 25.23 -3.65
N THR A 217 -23.91 26.03 -4.71
CA THR A 217 -24.65 25.83 -5.97
C THR A 217 -24.14 24.60 -6.72
N LEU A 218 -22.82 24.46 -6.85
CA LEU A 218 -22.20 23.29 -7.49
C LEU A 218 -22.54 21.98 -6.78
N LEU A 219 -22.59 22.01 -5.44
CA LEU A 219 -23.00 20.88 -4.62
C LEU A 219 -24.46 20.48 -4.88
N ARG A 220 -25.39 21.45 -4.97
CA ARG A 220 -26.81 21.17 -5.30
C ARG A 220 -26.99 20.64 -6.72
N GLU A 221 -26.19 21.15 -7.65
CA GLU A 221 -26.21 20.71 -9.05
C GLU A 221 -25.47 19.39 -9.27
N GLN A 222 -24.83 18.82 -8.24
CA GLN A 222 -24.10 17.55 -8.29
C GLN A 222 -22.92 17.57 -9.26
N ARG A 223 -22.27 18.74 -9.38
CA ARG A 223 -21.21 18.97 -10.37
C ARG A 223 -19.82 18.90 -9.78
N LEU A 224 -19.67 18.66 -8.49
CA LEU A 224 -18.37 18.77 -7.83
C LEU A 224 -17.69 17.42 -7.67
N THR A 225 -16.42 17.37 -8.07
CA THR A 225 -15.46 16.34 -7.66
C THR A 225 -14.37 16.98 -6.82
N LEU A 226 -14.37 16.72 -5.51
CA LEU A 226 -13.35 17.19 -4.58
C LEU A 226 -12.14 16.25 -4.61
N LEU A 227 -10.96 16.79 -4.87
CA LEU A 227 -9.69 16.06 -4.86
C LEU A 227 -8.86 16.57 -3.67
N LEU A 228 -8.91 15.85 -2.56
CA LEU A 228 -8.38 16.24 -1.27
C LEU A 228 -7.08 15.46 -0.98
N ASP A 229 -5.96 16.11 -1.21
CA ASP A 229 -4.65 15.47 -1.14
C ASP A 229 -4.09 15.50 0.30
N ALA A 230 -3.51 14.38 0.74
CA ALA A 230 -2.73 14.24 1.96
C ALA A 230 -3.51 14.41 3.28
N LEU A 231 -4.54 13.56 3.48
CA LEU A 231 -5.35 13.53 4.71
C LEU A 231 -4.50 13.33 5.98
N ASN A 232 -3.47 12.49 5.91
CA ASN A 232 -2.54 12.24 7.00
C ASN A 232 -1.58 13.41 7.28
N GLU A 233 -1.68 14.53 6.54
CA GLU A 233 -0.81 15.70 6.69
C GLU A 233 -1.57 16.95 7.15
N ILE A 234 -2.79 16.79 7.71
CA ILE A 234 -3.50 17.90 8.34
C ILE A 234 -2.72 18.37 9.59
N PRO A 235 -2.40 19.67 9.72
CA PRO A 235 -1.60 20.21 10.81
C PRO A 235 -2.44 20.40 12.10
N HIS A 236 -2.99 19.31 12.63
CA HIS A 236 -3.76 19.28 13.89
C HIS A 236 -3.67 17.91 14.55
N ALA A 237 -3.36 17.89 15.83
CA ALA A 237 -3.15 16.64 16.58
C ALA A 237 -4.48 15.95 16.96
N GLY A 238 -4.47 14.62 16.97
CA GLY A 238 -5.59 13.78 17.38
C GLY A 238 -6.64 13.55 16.30
N ASP A 239 -7.76 12.93 16.69
CA ASP A 239 -8.76 12.39 15.75
C ASP A 239 -9.79 13.44 15.27
N GLU A 240 -9.75 14.65 15.83
CA GLU A 240 -10.69 15.72 15.52
C GLU A 240 -10.80 16.05 14.02
N PRO A 241 -9.70 16.17 13.25
CA PRO A 241 -9.79 16.53 11.83
C PRO A 241 -10.50 15.45 11.02
N VAL A 242 -10.16 14.19 11.28
CA VAL A 242 -10.78 13.04 10.60
C VAL A 242 -12.26 12.97 10.94
N ARG A 243 -12.64 13.20 12.20
CA ARG A 243 -14.04 13.29 12.62
C ARG A 243 -14.80 14.39 11.88
N LEU A 244 -14.21 15.59 11.74
CA LEU A 244 -14.85 16.70 11.01
C LEU A 244 -15.08 16.36 9.54
N TRP A 245 -14.11 15.72 8.88
CA TRP A 245 -14.25 15.26 7.50
C TRP A 245 -15.29 14.15 7.35
N LYS A 246 -15.36 13.21 8.31
CA LYS A 246 -16.40 12.19 8.37
C LYS A 246 -17.80 12.79 8.52
N ASP A 247 -17.96 13.74 9.43
CA ASP A 247 -19.22 14.48 9.63
C ASP A 247 -19.63 15.23 8.35
N PHE A 248 -18.67 15.80 7.63
CA PHE A 248 -18.90 16.45 6.34
C PHE A 248 -19.36 15.46 5.26
N LEU A 249 -18.74 14.29 5.15
CA LEU A 249 -19.17 13.26 4.19
C LEU A 249 -20.60 12.78 4.47
N GLN A 250 -20.96 12.56 5.75
CA GLN A 250 -22.34 12.21 6.12
C GLN A 250 -23.34 13.32 5.80
N GLN A 251 -22.92 14.58 5.89
CA GLN A 251 -23.75 15.71 5.44
C GLN A 251 -23.89 15.73 3.92
N LEU A 252 -22.78 15.52 3.19
CA LEU A 252 -22.74 15.49 1.73
C LEU A 252 -23.64 14.39 1.15
N ASP A 253 -23.66 13.22 1.77
CA ASP A 253 -24.50 12.08 1.35
C ASP A 253 -25.99 12.38 1.53
N ARG A 254 -26.36 13.01 2.66
CA ARG A 254 -27.75 13.36 2.98
C ARG A 254 -28.30 14.53 2.18
N ASP A 255 -27.53 15.60 2.04
CA ASP A 255 -28.03 16.89 1.53
C ASP A 255 -27.62 17.15 0.07
N TYR A 256 -26.55 16.51 -0.41
CA TYR A 256 -25.90 16.80 -1.70
C TYR A 256 -25.44 15.51 -2.42
N SER A 257 -26.27 14.48 -2.42
CA SER A 257 -25.99 13.19 -3.07
C SER A 257 -25.59 13.37 -4.54
N GLY A 258 -24.53 12.72 -5.02
CA GLY A 258 -24.07 12.75 -6.42
C GLY A 258 -22.75 13.49 -6.67
N ASN A 259 -22.31 14.36 -5.75
CA ASN A 259 -20.94 14.89 -5.77
C ASN A 259 -19.93 13.79 -5.42
N ARG A 260 -18.69 13.87 -5.91
CA ARG A 260 -17.64 12.88 -5.62
C ARG A 260 -16.54 13.48 -4.74
N VAL A 261 -15.98 12.69 -3.84
CA VAL A 261 -14.84 13.08 -3.00
C VAL A 261 -13.75 12.03 -3.10
N ILE A 262 -12.52 12.45 -3.37
CA ILE A 262 -11.36 11.58 -3.39
C ILE A 262 -10.34 12.12 -2.40
N PHE A 263 -10.02 11.35 -1.37
CA PHE A 263 -8.93 11.62 -0.45
C PHE A 263 -7.67 10.91 -0.91
N SER A 264 -6.48 11.43 -0.58
CA SER A 264 -5.25 10.64 -0.61
C SER A 264 -4.66 10.49 0.80
N CYS A 265 -4.08 9.32 1.08
CA CYS A 265 -3.49 9.00 2.38
C CYS A 265 -2.33 8.00 2.25
N ARG A 266 -1.43 7.96 3.23
CA ARG A 266 -0.31 7.01 3.29
C ARG A 266 -0.65 5.68 3.94
N SER A 267 -1.40 5.68 5.04
CA SER A 267 -1.70 4.49 5.84
C SER A 267 -3.19 4.18 5.88
N LEU A 268 -3.48 2.93 6.21
CA LEU A 268 -4.82 2.42 6.41
C LEU A 268 -5.51 3.00 7.66
N ASP A 269 -4.77 3.44 8.67
CA ASP A 269 -5.35 3.87 9.95
C ASP A 269 -6.25 5.12 9.80
N TYR A 270 -5.79 6.08 8.98
CA TYR A 270 -6.56 7.29 8.67
C TYR A 270 -7.74 7.00 7.73
N SER A 271 -7.60 6.06 6.80
CA SER A 271 -8.68 5.71 5.87
C SER A 271 -9.79 4.92 6.56
N ALA A 272 -9.43 3.95 7.41
CA ALA A 272 -10.39 3.19 8.23
C ALA A 272 -11.25 4.12 9.10
N SER A 273 -10.65 5.17 9.64
CA SER A 273 -11.35 6.15 10.50
C SER A 273 -12.44 6.95 9.76
N LEU A 274 -12.28 7.19 8.45
CA LEU A 274 -13.30 7.87 7.62
C LEU A 274 -14.51 6.97 7.31
N SER A 275 -14.28 5.66 7.20
CA SER A 275 -15.32 4.68 6.87
C SER A 275 -16.18 4.34 8.10
N SER A 276 -17.43 3.94 7.87
CA SER A 276 -18.36 3.42 8.89
C SER A 276 -19.46 2.59 8.25
N LYS A 277 -20.20 1.82 9.03
CA LYS A 277 -21.33 1.01 8.54
C LYS A 277 -22.38 1.83 7.78
N GLU A 278 -22.64 3.06 8.22
CA GLU A 278 -23.61 3.96 7.57
C GLU A 278 -23.01 4.82 6.44
N LEU A 279 -21.68 4.84 6.30
CA LEU A 279 -20.96 5.61 5.29
C LEU A 279 -19.71 4.80 4.86
N PRO A 280 -19.86 3.82 3.97
CA PRO A 280 -18.73 3.07 3.45
C PRO A 280 -17.86 3.99 2.60
N VAL A 281 -16.55 3.97 2.85
CA VAL A 281 -15.57 4.71 2.05
C VAL A 281 -14.57 3.71 1.47
N PRO A 282 -14.77 3.25 0.21
CA PRO A 282 -13.84 2.39 -0.48
C PRO A 282 -12.47 3.03 -0.57
N GLN A 283 -11.44 2.21 -0.50
CA GLN A 283 -10.06 2.68 -0.65
C GLN A 283 -9.46 2.10 -1.93
N VAL A 284 -8.35 2.66 -2.40
CA VAL A 284 -7.73 2.29 -3.68
C VAL A 284 -6.23 2.31 -3.45
N ARG A 285 -5.57 1.15 -3.51
CA ARG A 285 -4.13 1.05 -3.31
C ARG A 285 -3.40 1.22 -4.64
N ILE A 286 -2.39 2.08 -4.67
CA ILE A 286 -1.43 2.17 -5.78
C ILE A 286 -0.40 1.05 -5.62
N GLU A 287 -0.27 0.17 -6.62
CA GLU A 287 0.78 -0.86 -6.64
C GLU A 287 2.15 -0.26 -7.00
N ALA A 288 3.21 -0.99 -6.63
CA ALA A 288 4.55 -0.75 -7.15
C ALA A 288 4.57 -0.86 -8.69
N LEU A 289 5.43 -0.11 -9.35
CA LEU A 289 5.55 -0.13 -10.81
C LEU A 289 6.04 -1.51 -11.28
N SER A 290 5.32 -2.08 -12.25
CA SER A 290 5.78 -3.25 -13.01
C SER A 290 7.03 -2.94 -13.84
N ASP A 291 7.74 -3.96 -14.29
CA ASP A 291 8.93 -3.82 -15.15
C ASP A 291 8.65 -2.96 -16.40
N ALA A 292 7.50 -3.18 -17.04
CA ALA A 292 7.08 -2.40 -18.20
C ALA A 292 6.86 -0.91 -17.86
N GLN A 293 6.26 -0.62 -16.70
CA GLN A 293 6.05 0.75 -16.23
C GLN A 293 7.36 1.43 -15.84
N VAL A 294 8.30 0.71 -15.20
CA VAL A 294 9.64 1.23 -14.88
C VAL A 294 10.40 1.55 -16.17
N GLN A 295 10.38 0.66 -17.15
CA GLN A 295 11.01 0.89 -18.45
C GLN A 295 10.41 2.13 -19.14
N GLN A 296 9.08 2.24 -19.19
CA GLN A 296 8.39 3.40 -19.76
C GLN A 296 8.78 4.71 -19.02
N PHE A 297 8.86 4.67 -17.69
CA PHE A 297 9.30 5.81 -16.89
C PHE A 297 10.71 6.26 -17.30
N VAL A 298 11.64 5.33 -17.38
CA VAL A 298 13.03 5.62 -17.77
C VAL A 298 13.11 6.18 -19.19
N GLU A 299 12.32 5.67 -20.13
CA GLU A 299 12.23 6.17 -21.52
C GLU A 299 11.71 7.62 -21.60
N LEU A 300 10.70 7.96 -20.78
CA LEU A 300 10.11 9.31 -20.76
C LEU A 300 11.00 10.35 -20.08
N TYR A 301 11.69 9.97 -18.99
CA TYR A 301 12.46 10.91 -18.18
C TYR A 301 13.95 10.98 -18.56
N CYS A 302 14.53 9.92 -19.14
CA CYS A 302 15.94 9.89 -19.52
C CYS A 302 16.17 9.16 -20.87
N PRO A 303 15.57 9.66 -21.97
CA PRO A 303 15.61 8.96 -23.27
C PRO A 303 17.02 8.70 -23.80
N ALA A 304 18.00 9.55 -23.44
CA ALA A 304 19.39 9.41 -23.88
C ALA A 304 20.10 8.17 -23.31
N HIS A 305 19.71 7.73 -22.10
CA HIS A 305 20.36 6.62 -21.39
C HIS A 305 19.41 5.46 -21.08
N ALA A 306 18.17 5.52 -21.56
CA ALA A 306 17.10 4.62 -21.16
C ALA A 306 17.45 3.14 -21.36
N SER A 307 17.98 2.79 -22.53
CA SER A 307 18.35 1.40 -22.85
C SER A 307 19.44 0.84 -21.95
N THR A 308 20.44 1.65 -21.61
CA THR A 308 21.56 1.23 -20.76
C THR A 308 21.12 1.14 -19.29
N LEU A 309 20.34 2.12 -18.82
CA LEU A 309 19.82 2.12 -17.46
C LEU A 309 18.88 0.92 -17.23
N TRP A 310 17.98 0.64 -18.17
CA TRP A 310 17.11 -0.54 -18.10
C TRP A 310 17.91 -1.84 -18.10
N ALA A 311 18.91 -1.97 -18.97
CA ALA A 311 19.76 -3.16 -19.02
C ALA A 311 20.52 -3.41 -17.69
N ASN A 312 20.88 -2.35 -16.97
CA ASN A 312 21.51 -2.47 -15.66
C ASN A 312 20.49 -2.73 -14.54
N LEU A 313 19.26 -2.26 -14.67
CA LEU A 313 18.18 -2.42 -13.67
C LEU A 313 17.52 -3.79 -13.75
N ALA A 314 17.26 -4.29 -14.96
CA ALA A 314 16.53 -5.52 -15.17
C ALA A 314 17.26 -6.72 -14.51
N GLY A 315 16.57 -7.40 -13.60
CA GLY A 315 17.14 -8.50 -12.82
C GLY A 315 18.12 -8.10 -11.72
N SER A 316 18.32 -6.80 -11.48
CA SER A 316 19.11 -6.31 -10.35
C SER A 316 18.30 -6.32 -9.04
N PRO A 317 18.93 -6.56 -7.87
CA PRO A 317 18.26 -6.43 -6.58
C PRO A 317 17.71 -5.02 -6.31
N GLN A 318 18.31 -3.99 -6.92
CA GLN A 318 17.92 -2.59 -6.76
C GLN A 318 16.60 -2.26 -7.44
N LEU A 319 16.17 -3.05 -8.42
CA LEU A 319 14.93 -2.79 -9.15
C LEU A 319 13.73 -2.71 -8.20
N GLU A 320 13.64 -3.63 -7.24
CA GLU A 320 12.54 -3.68 -6.27
C GLU A 320 12.43 -2.39 -5.46
N LEU A 321 13.56 -1.86 -4.98
CA LEU A 321 13.61 -0.56 -4.30
C LEU A 321 13.12 0.57 -5.23
N LEU A 322 13.46 0.49 -6.51
CA LEU A 322 13.21 1.53 -7.50
C LEU A 322 11.84 1.42 -8.17
N ARG A 323 10.95 0.51 -7.75
CA ARG A 323 9.57 0.44 -8.30
C ARG A 323 8.65 1.58 -7.87
N THR A 324 9.17 2.58 -7.15
CA THR A 324 8.41 3.79 -6.75
C THR A 324 8.78 4.98 -7.64
N PRO A 325 7.80 5.73 -8.20
CA PRO A 325 8.07 6.88 -9.07
C PRO A 325 9.05 7.91 -8.51
N TYR A 326 8.98 8.19 -7.19
CA TYR A 326 9.89 9.13 -6.54
C TYR A 326 11.36 8.67 -6.61
N TYR A 327 11.65 7.40 -6.31
CA TYR A 327 13.03 6.89 -6.38
C TYR A 327 13.55 6.83 -7.82
N LEU A 328 12.70 6.49 -8.80
CA LEU A 328 13.08 6.57 -10.21
C LEU A 328 13.41 8.00 -10.61
N LYS A 329 12.63 8.98 -10.17
CA LYS A 329 12.91 10.39 -10.42
C LYS A 329 14.29 10.79 -9.87
N LEU A 330 14.63 10.39 -8.64
CA LEU A 330 15.96 10.63 -8.07
C LEU A 330 17.07 9.95 -8.87
N LEU A 331 16.83 8.74 -9.37
CA LEU A 331 17.80 7.99 -10.17
C LEU A 331 18.06 8.64 -11.54
N VAL A 332 17.00 9.01 -12.27
CA VAL A 332 17.14 9.60 -13.61
C VAL A 332 17.76 10.99 -13.57
N GLU A 333 17.60 11.73 -12.47
CA GLU A 333 18.21 13.06 -12.30
C GLU A 333 19.73 13.02 -12.04
N GLN A 334 20.27 11.88 -11.60
CA GLN A 334 21.69 11.74 -11.29
C GLN A 334 22.47 10.84 -12.26
N THR A 335 21.80 9.98 -13.01
CA THR A 335 22.48 9.01 -13.88
C THR A 335 23.03 9.66 -15.16
N VAL A 336 24.31 9.41 -15.45
CA VAL A 336 25.02 9.94 -16.65
C VAL A 336 25.42 8.82 -17.61
N ALA A 337 25.57 7.59 -17.11
CA ALA A 337 25.98 6.42 -17.90
C ALA A 337 25.11 5.18 -17.63
N GLY A 338 23.93 5.35 -17.03
CA GLY A 338 23.07 4.23 -16.61
C GLY A 338 23.52 3.58 -15.30
N GLU A 339 24.34 4.24 -14.50
CA GLU A 339 24.80 3.77 -13.18
C GLU A 339 23.63 3.72 -12.19
N ILE A 340 23.64 2.72 -11.32
CA ILE A 340 22.60 2.47 -10.31
C ILE A 340 23.26 2.51 -8.92
N PRO A 341 22.76 3.36 -7.99
CA PRO A 341 23.24 3.39 -6.62
C PRO A 341 23.01 2.07 -5.89
N VAL A 342 23.93 1.69 -5.00
CA VAL A 342 23.87 0.41 -4.27
C VAL A 342 22.64 0.32 -3.36
N GLY A 343 22.23 1.44 -2.75
CA GLY A 343 21.08 1.53 -1.84
C GLY A 343 20.53 2.95 -1.72
N ARG A 344 19.56 3.13 -0.82
CA ARG A 344 18.79 4.40 -0.68
C ARG A 344 19.65 5.58 -0.27
N ALA A 345 20.57 5.40 0.69
CA ALA A 345 21.42 6.48 1.17
C ALA A 345 22.33 7.00 0.04
N ALA A 346 22.87 6.11 -0.80
CA ALA A 346 23.64 6.46 -1.98
C ALA A 346 22.80 7.20 -3.04
N LEU A 347 21.54 6.78 -3.24
CA LEU A 347 20.60 7.45 -4.16
C LEU A 347 20.34 8.91 -3.74
N PHE A 348 20.05 9.15 -2.46
CA PHE A 348 19.86 10.51 -1.94
C PHE A 348 21.16 11.34 -2.00
N THR A 349 22.29 10.72 -1.67
CA THR A 349 23.60 11.38 -1.73
C THR A 349 23.92 11.83 -3.15
N GLY A 350 23.70 10.96 -4.15
CA GLY A 350 23.95 11.29 -5.55
C GLY A 350 23.05 12.40 -6.06
N PHE A 351 21.77 12.42 -5.67
CA PHE A 351 20.86 13.53 -5.96
C PHE A 351 21.40 14.87 -5.41
N VAL A 352 21.75 14.91 -4.12
CA VAL A 352 22.27 16.14 -3.47
C VAL A 352 23.59 16.58 -4.09
N ARG A 353 24.51 15.66 -4.37
CA ARG A 353 25.80 15.97 -5.04
C ARG A 353 25.58 16.52 -6.44
N GLN A 354 24.65 15.95 -7.20
CA GLN A 354 24.36 16.41 -8.56
C GLN A 354 23.67 17.78 -8.55
N ALA A 355 22.73 18.02 -7.63
CA ALA A 355 22.15 19.33 -7.42
C ALA A 355 23.22 20.37 -7.09
N LEU A 356 24.11 20.07 -6.14
CA LEU A 356 25.20 20.95 -5.77
C LEU A 356 26.15 21.20 -6.95
N LYS A 357 26.49 20.16 -7.71
CA LYS A 357 27.34 20.30 -8.89
C LYS A 357 26.73 21.25 -9.92
N ARG A 358 25.43 21.14 -10.20
CA ARG A 358 24.71 22.05 -11.11
C ARG A 358 24.81 23.51 -10.63
N GLU A 359 24.59 23.76 -9.33
CA GLU A 359 24.65 25.11 -8.79
C GLU A 359 26.08 25.69 -8.74
N VAL A 360 27.09 24.85 -8.50
CA VAL A 360 28.50 25.27 -8.59
C VAL A 360 28.87 25.58 -10.04
N ASP A 361 28.49 24.72 -10.99
CA ASP A 361 28.79 24.89 -12.42
C ASP A 361 28.02 26.08 -13.03
N SER A 362 26.85 26.45 -12.49
CA SER A 362 26.11 27.66 -12.86
C SER A 362 26.75 28.95 -12.34
N GLY A 363 27.70 28.85 -11.41
CA GLY A 363 28.37 29.99 -10.79
C GLY A 363 27.55 30.66 -9.68
N HIS A 364 26.60 29.93 -9.08
CA HIS A 364 25.71 30.48 -8.06
C HIS A 364 26.49 30.97 -6.83
N ALA A 365 26.18 32.19 -6.37
CA ALA A 365 26.99 32.92 -5.40
C ALA A 365 27.17 32.20 -4.05
N LEU A 366 26.13 31.48 -3.59
CA LEU A 366 26.16 30.76 -2.30
C LEU A 366 27.10 29.55 -2.30
N PHE A 367 27.52 29.05 -3.46
CA PHE A 367 28.33 27.82 -3.57
C PHE A 367 29.77 28.11 -4.01
N GLN A 368 30.25 29.33 -3.76
CA GLN A 368 31.65 29.68 -3.90
C GLN A 368 32.47 29.27 -2.67
N ALA A 369 33.80 29.26 -2.80
CA ALA A 369 34.68 28.90 -1.69
C ALA A 369 34.51 29.89 -0.52
N GLY A 370 34.07 29.40 0.63
CA GLY A 370 33.79 30.17 1.84
C GLY A 370 33.47 29.25 3.02
N ASP A 371 32.63 29.73 3.93
CA ASP A 371 32.26 28.99 5.15
C ASP A 371 31.20 27.91 4.89
N LEU A 372 30.24 28.16 3.98
CA LEU A 372 29.24 27.18 3.59
C LEU A 372 29.88 25.95 2.91
N LEU A 373 30.84 26.19 2.01
CA LEU A 373 31.63 25.17 1.32
C LEU A 373 33.08 25.61 1.19
N THR A 374 34.01 24.78 1.63
CA THR A 374 35.43 25.12 1.55
C THR A 374 35.97 24.91 0.13
N ALA A 375 37.09 25.56 -0.22
CA ALA A 375 37.77 25.31 -1.50
C ALA A 375 38.11 23.83 -1.73
N ARG A 376 38.35 23.07 -0.65
CA ARG A 376 38.63 21.63 -0.71
C ARG A 376 37.37 20.82 -1.00
N ASP A 377 36.22 21.23 -0.50
CA ASP A 377 34.92 20.61 -0.82
C ASP A 377 34.61 20.77 -2.31
N LEU A 378 34.78 21.99 -2.84
CA LEU A 378 34.60 22.27 -4.26
C LEU A 378 35.56 21.46 -5.14
N THR A 379 36.84 21.39 -4.74
CA THR A 379 37.83 20.57 -5.45
C THR A 379 37.42 19.09 -5.51
N ARG A 380 36.90 18.54 -4.40
CA ARG A 380 36.40 17.15 -4.37
C ARG A 380 35.19 16.97 -5.27
N LEU A 381 34.23 17.90 -5.23
CA LEU A 381 33.05 17.87 -6.08
C LEU A 381 33.41 17.89 -7.57
N THR A 382 34.35 18.75 -7.98
CA THR A 382 34.81 18.84 -9.37
C THR A 382 35.52 17.55 -9.83
N HIS A 383 36.32 16.93 -8.95
CA HIS A 383 37.04 15.70 -9.29
C HIS A 383 36.22 14.41 -9.11
N GLY A 384 35.07 14.47 -8.42
CA GLY A 384 34.23 13.30 -8.14
C GLY A 384 34.85 12.28 -7.18
N THR A 385 35.86 12.67 -6.40
CA THR A 385 36.58 11.75 -5.51
C THR A 385 36.00 11.77 -4.09
N TRP A 386 35.26 10.72 -3.74
CA TRP A 386 34.62 10.52 -2.43
C TRP A 386 35.16 9.28 -1.73
N ARG A 387 35.17 9.27 -0.40
CA ARG A 387 35.57 8.12 0.41
C ARG A 387 34.55 7.00 0.34
N THR A 388 33.27 7.36 0.34
CA THR A 388 32.14 6.44 0.31
C THR A 388 31.07 6.95 -0.66
N ALA A 389 30.14 6.06 -1.02
CA ALA A 389 28.98 6.42 -1.84
C ALA A 389 28.09 7.49 -1.15
N CYS A 390 28.11 7.54 0.19
CA CYS A 390 27.24 8.38 1.03
C CYS A 390 27.88 9.68 1.55
N GLU A 391 29.16 9.96 1.28
CA GLU A 391 29.86 11.16 1.80
C GLU A 391 29.32 12.48 1.18
N LEU A 392 28.82 13.40 1.98
CA LEU A 392 28.59 14.79 1.54
C LEU A 392 29.80 15.68 1.86
N PRO A 393 29.92 16.88 1.23
CA PRO A 393 30.88 17.89 1.69
C PRO A 393 30.76 18.14 3.20
N GLY A 394 31.82 17.83 3.94
CA GLY A 394 31.80 17.87 5.40
C GLY A 394 32.75 18.89 6.03
N ARG A 395 33.52 19.66 5.23
CA ARG A 395 34.43 20.69 5.79
C ARG A 395 33.75 22.04 5.96
N GLY A 396 32.87 22.42 5.05
CA GLY A 396 31.98 23.56 5.20
C GLY A 396 30.82 23.25 6.15
N ILE A 397 30.14 24.30 6.61
CA ILE A 397 29.09 24.18 7.64
C ILE A 397 27.71 23.79 7.08
N LEU A 398 27.49 23.92 5.77
CA LEU A 398 26.17 23.83 5.14
C LEU A 398 25.44 22.52 5.46
N PHE A 399 26.01 21.37 5.08
CA PHE A 399 25.33 20.09 5.22
C PHE A 399 25.23 19.64 6.68
N GLY A 400 26.23 19.96 7.52
CA GLY A 400 26.15 19.69 8.95
C GLY A 400 24.99 20.43 9.62
N LYS A 401 24.75 21.70 9.23
CA LYS A 401 23.63 22.50 9.76
C LYS A 401 22.28 22.09 9.17
N LEU A 402 22.20 21.73 7.88
CA LEU A 402 20.97 21.16 7.29
C LEU A 402 20.59 19.82 7.94
N SER A 403 21.57 18.96 8.24
CA SER A 403 21.34 17.72 9.00
C SER A 403 20.86 17.97 10.42
N ALA A 404 21.41 18.99 11.10
CA ALA A 404 20.93 19.39 12.43
C ALA A 404 19.49 19.92 12.37
N LEU A 405 19.16 20.74 11.36
CA LEU A 405 17.80 21.23 11.13
C LEU A 405 16.82 20.08 10.90
N ALA A 406 17.14 19.15 10.00
CA ALA A 406 16.29 17.97 9.73
C ALA A 406 16.03 17.14 10.99
N TYR A 407 17.09 16.92 11.77
CA TYR A 407 17.04 16.17 13.03
C TYR A 407 16.13 16.84 14.05
N GLU A 408 16.31 18.14 14.31
CA GLU A 408 15.50 18.89 15.28
C GLU A 408 14.04 19.02 14.84
N MET A 409 13.79 19.20 13.54
CA MET A 409 12.43 19.15 12.99
C MET A 409 11.77 17.81 13.31
N GLN A 410 12.45 16.69 13.08
CA GLN A 410 11.94 15.35 13.38
C GLN A 410 11.78 15.10 14.89
N HIS A 411 12.71 15.59 15.71
CA HIS A 411 12.68 15.42 17.16
C HIS A 411 11.56 16.20 17.86
N ARG A 412 11.24 17.40 17.35
CA ARG A 412 10.15 18.24 17.87
C ARG A 412 8.76 17.72 17.50
N HIS A 413 8.67 16.80 16.53
CA HIS A 413 7.43 16.16 16.10
C HIS A 413 7.20 14.83 16.84
N GLY A 414 5.96 14.57 17.26
CA GLY A 414 5.63 13.33 17.96
C GLY A 414 5.64 12.12 17.01
N ALA A 415 5.90 10.91 17.55
CA ALA A 415 5.94 9.66 16.79
C ALA A 415 4.68 9.34 15.96
N ASN A 416 3.54 9.98 16.28
CA ASN A 416 2.24 9.80 15.63
C ASN A 416 1.88 10.87 14.58
N GLU A 417 2.74 11.86 14.34
CA GLU A 417 2.44 12.94 13.38
C GLU A 417 3.01 12.59 12.00
N ALA A 418 2.22 11.88 11.20
CA ALA A 418 2.57 11.40 9.85
C ALA A 418 2.63 12.52 8.77
N SER A 419 2.76 13.78 9.19
CA SER A 419 2.76 14.95 8.32
C SER A 419 4.18 15.35 7.90
N GLN A 420 4.33 15.94 6.71
CA GLN A 420 5.59 16.55 6.33
C GLN A 420 5.87 17.71 7.29
N ILE A 421 6.99 17.61 8.02
CA ILE A 421 7.26 18.49 9.15
C ILE A 421 7.55 19.90 8.64
N ARG A 422 6.73 20.85 9.08
CA ARG A 422 6.93 22.28 8.86
C ARG A 422 7.46 22.91 10.13
N ILE A 423 8.22 23.98 9.97
CA ILE A 423 8.73 24.77 11.07
C ILE A 423 8.66 26.25 10.72
N ASP A 424 8.38 27.10 11.71
CA ASP A 424 8.45 28.55 11.54
C ASP A 424 9.89 28.96 11.15
N LEU A 425 10.02 29.98 10.31
CA LEU A 425 11.31 30.46 9.85
C LEU A 425 12.18 30.92 11.01
N ASP A 426 11.62 31.61 12.01
CA ASP A 426 12.38 32.06 13.19
C ASP A 426 12.85 30.85 14.01
N ASP A 427 12.00 29.84 14.19
CA ASP A 427 12.38 28.59 14.85
C ASP A 427 13.49 27.83 14.07
N ALA A 428 13.44 27.84 12.74
CA ALA A 428 14.48 27.25 11.90
C ALA A 428 15.81 28.00 12.03
N LEU A 429 15.77 29.34 12.11
CA LEU A 429 16.96 30.17 12.34
C LEU A 429 17.56 29.92 13.72
N ASP A 430 16.72 29.76 14.74
CA ASP A 430 17.14 29.41 16.11
C ASP A 430 17.79 28.03 16.17
N ILE A 431 17.27 27.04 15.44
CA ILE A 431 17.92 25.71 15.34
C ILE A 431 19.27 25.81 14.61
N LEU A 432 19.31 26.56 13.51
CA LEU A 432 20.53 26.71 12.73
C LEU A 432 21.61 27.46 13.51
N ASP A 433 21.24 28.36 14.44
CA ASP A 433 22.12 29.09 15.37
C ASP A 433 23.48 29.46 14.74
N HIS A 434 23.42 30.29 13.69
CA HIS A 434 24.60 30.76 12.95
C HIS A 434 24.32 32.06 12.19
N GLU A 435 25.34 32.90 12.04
CA GLU A 435 25.23 34.16 11.28
C GLU A 435 24.91 33.98 9.79
N LEU A 436 25.07 32.76 9.27
CA LEU A 436 24.80 32.39 7.87
C LEU A 436 23.53 31.55 7.74
N ALA A 437 22.67 31.48 8.76
CA ALA A 437 21.49 30.61 8.75
C ALA A 437 20.55 30.88 7.56
N ILE A 438 20.29 32.15 7.22
CA ILE A 438 19.50 32.53 6.04
C ILE A 438 20.16 32.04 4.74
N ASP A 439 21.48 32.13 4.63
CA ASP A 439 22.19 31.67 3.44
C ASP A 439 22.18 30.14 3.33
N MET A 440 22.15 29.42 4.47
CA MET A 440 21.96 27.96 4.50
C MET A 440 20.58 27.54 4.04
N ILE A 441 19.53 28.25 4.47
CA ILE A 441 18.14 28.02 4.01
C ILE A 441 18.05 28.22 2.50
N LYS A 442 18.51 29.38 2.01
CA LYS A 442 18.55 29.68 0.57
C LYS A 442 19.36 28.67 -0.23
N ALA A 443 20.48 28.20 0.33
CA ALA A 443 21.28 27.14 -0.29
C ALA A 443 20.49 25.82 -0.34
N GLY A 444 19.78 25.45 0.73
CA GLY A 444 18.91 24.27 0.75
C GLY A 444 17.78 24.35 -0.28
N VAL A 445 17.17 25.52 -0.47
CA VAL A 445 16.16 25.77 -1.52
C VAL A 445 16.77 25.67 -2.91
N ALA A 446 17.94 26.28 -3.14
CA ALA A 446 18.64 26.21 -4.42
C ALA A 446 19.05 24.75 -4.78
N LEU A 447 19.37 23.93 -3.78
CA LEU A 447 19.65 22.50 -3.98
C LEU A 447 18.39 21.66 -4.22
N GLY A 448 17.20 22.24 -4.08
CA GLY A 448 15.93 21.50 -4.13
C GLY A 448 15.76 20.53 -2.95
N VAL A 449 16.36 20.85 -1.80
CA VAL A 449 16.26 20.06 -0.57
C VAL A 449 15.20 20.64 0.36
N LEU A 450 15.14 21.96 0.43
CA LEU A 450 14.15 22.72 1.20
C LEU A 450 13.14 23.40 0.26
N ASP A 451 11.97 23.71 0.79
CA ASP A 451 10.97 24.59 0.19
C ASP A 451 10.53 25.62 1.23
N GLU A 452 10.20 26.83 0.79
CA GLU A 452 9.77 27.95 1.65
C GLU A 452 8.33 28.32 1.33
N ASP A 453 7.46 28.32 2.35
CA ASP A 453 6.13 28.94 2.24
C ASP A 453 6.22 30.41 2.65
N LEU A 454 6.52 31.27 1.68
CA LEU A 454 6.62 32.72 1.86
C LEU A 454 5.33 33.37 2.40
N GLY A 455 4.18 32.72 2.24
CA GLY A 455 2.91 33.23 2.77
C GLY A 455 2.75 32.99 4.27
N ARG A 456 3.49 32.03 4.82
CA ARG A 456 3.42 31.62 6.23
C ARG A 456 4.71 31.86 7.01
N GLU A 457 5.78 32.24 6.32
CA GLU A 457 7.13 32.27 6.90
C GLU A 457 7.48 30.90 7.50
N GLU A 458 7.10 29.81 6.81
CA GLU A 458 7.37 28.42 7.22
C GLU A 458 8.36 27.76 6.26
N LEU A 459 9.16 26.83 6.79
CA LEU A 459 10.17 26.05 6.08
C LEU A 459 9.84 24.56 6.17
N LEU A 460 10.11 23.82 5.09
CA LEU A 460 10.01 22.36 5.06
C LEU A 460 11.08 21.75 4.16
N PHE A 461 11.36 20.46 4.34
CA PHE A 461 12.06 19.67 3.32
C PHE A 461 11.11 19.37 2.17
N VAL A 462 11.58 19.34 0.92
CA VAL A 462 10.72 19.07 -0.26
C VAL A 462 10.02 17.71 -0.21
N HIS A 463 10.59 16.76 0.53
CA HIS A 463 10.03 15.43 0.73
C HIS A 463 10.47 14.87 2.10
N GLN A 464 9.58 14.15 2.80
CA GLN A 464 9.88 13.57 4.12
C GLN A 464 11.09 12.63 4.10
N LEU A 465 11.17 11.72 3.13
CA LEU A 465 12.33 10.82 3.00
C LEU A 465 13.67 11.58 2.88
N LEU A 466 13.66 12.81 2.33
CA LEU A 466 14.86 13.64 2.24
C LEU A 466 15.20 14.26 3.61
N GLN A 467 14.19 14.66 4.38
CA GLN A 467 14.38 15.05 5.78
C GLN A 467 14.98 13.90 6.60
N GLU A 468 14.40 12.71 6.53
CA GLU A 468 14.89 11.50 7.21
C GLU A 468 16.34 11.19 6.79
N TYR A 469 16.67 11.33 5.51
CA TYR A 469 18.04 11.21 5.01
C TYR A 469 19.00 12.24 5.64
N PHE A 470 18.62 13.52 5.73
CA PHE A 470 19.46 14.53 6.37
C PHE A 470 19.58 14.33 7.89
N ALA A 471 18.50 13.93 8.56
CA ALA A 471 18.50 13.55 9.97
C ALA A 471 19.36 12.31 10.24
N ALA A 472 19.42 11.37 9.28
CA ALA A 472 20.22 10.16 9.38
C ALA A 472 21.72 10.45 9.50
N HIS A 473 22.23 11.52 8.87
CA HIS A 473 23.63 11.97 9.07
C HIS A 473 23.91 12.38 10.52
N ARG A 474 22.91 12.93 11.23
CA ARG A 474 23.05 13.28 12.66
C ARG A 474 22.96 12.04 13.55
N LEU A 475 22.02 11.15 13.27
CA LEU A 475 21.85 9.89 13.99
C LEU A 475 23.04 8.94 13.79
N ALA A 476 23.63 8.93 12.59
CA ALA A 476 24.86 8.20 12.27
C ALA A 476 26.05 8.66 13.14
N ALA A 477 26.10 9.94 13.52
CA ALA A 477 27.16 10.45 14.39
C ALA A 477 26.97 10.03 15.86
N ALA A 478 25.73 9.83 16.33
CA ALA A 478 25.42 9.42 17.69
C ALA A 478 24.03 8.75 17.77
N LEU A 479 24.01 7.46 18.15
CA LEU A 479 22.78 6.72 18.44
C LEU A 479 22.15 7.21 19.74
N GLU A 480 20.83 7.45 19.72
CA GLU A 480 20.04 7.85 20.88
C GLU A 480 18.98 6.80 21.21
N PRO A 481 19.14 6.02 22.31
CA PRO A 481 18.23 4.91 22.62
C PRO A 481 16.76 5.34 22.77
N ALA A 482 16.52 6.54 23.30
CA ALA A 482 15.17 7.06 23.53
C ALA A 482 14.36 7.25 22.25
N LEU A 483 15.03 7.39 21.09
CA LEU A 483 14.38 7.58 19.79
C LEU A 483 14.10 6.27 19.07
N LEU A 484 14.73 5.15 19.46
CA LEU A 484 14.71 3.92 18.69
C LEU A 484 14.12 2.73 19.46
N GLN A 485 14.00 2.84 20.79
CA GLN A 485 13.52 1.76 21.64
C GLN A 485 12.01 1.59 21.53
N VAL A 486 11.57 0.34 21.29
CA VAL A 486 10.16 -0.05 21.23
C VAL A 486 9.86 -1.10 22.29
N GLN A 487 8.74 -0.95 23.01
CA GLN A 487 8.25 -1.98 23.93
C GLN A 487 7.71 -3.16 23.11
N TRP A 488 8.14 -4.37 23.46
CA TRP A 488 7.78 -5.59 22.73
C TRP A 488 7.20 -6.69 23.62
N GLN A 489 7.38 -6.59 24.94
CA GLN A 489 6.88 -7.56 25.92
C GLN A 489 5.38 -7.40 26.07
N ALA A 490 4.63 -8.50 25.97
CA ALA A 490 3.17 -8.49 25.91
C ALA A 490 2.52 -7.81 27.14
N ASP A 491 3.16 -7.88 28.30
CA ASP A 491 2.72 -7.27 29.57
C ASP A 491 2.99 -5.75 29.67
N ARG A 492 3.75 -5.19 28.74
CA ARG A 492 4.18 -3.77 28.74
C ARG A 492 3.74 -2.98 27.52
N VAL A 493 3.33 -3.65 26.44
CA VAL A 493 2.81 -2.98 25.25
C VAL A 493 1.44 -2.38 25.56
N SER A 494 1.24 -1.11 25.20
CA SER A 494 -0.01 -0.37 25.38
C SER A 494 -0.38 0.37 24.08
N PRO A 495 -1.61 0.20 23.55
CA PRO A 495 -2.64 -0.73 24.00
C PRO A 495 -2.18 -2.19 23.84
N SER A 496 -2.62 -3.05 24.77
CA SER A 496 -2.34 -4.49 24.71
C SER A 496 -2.96 -5.11 23.45
N LEU A 497 -2.49 -6.30 23.07
CA LEU A 497 -3.07 -7.04 21.93
C LEU A 497 -4.57 -7.26 22.12
N GLN A 498 -5.00 -7.63 23.34
CA GLN A 498 -6.41 -7.89 23.63
C GLN A 498 -7.27 -6.63 23.53
N GLU A 499 -6.80 -5.50 24.06
CA GLU A 499 -7.50 -4.21 23.93
C GLU A 499 -7.59 -3.76 22.48
N THR A 500 -6.50 -3.97 21.72
CA THR A 500 -6.45 -3.66 20.29
C THR A 500 -7.50 -4.50 19.55
N LEU A 501 -7.45 -5.83 19.67
CA LEU A 501 -8.41 -6.73 19.02
C LEU A 501 -9.87 -6.43 19.39
N ALA A 502 -10.15 -6.12 20.65
CA ALA A 502 -11.50 -5.79 21.10
C ALA A 502 -12.05 -4.47 20.51
N SER A 503 -11.18 -3.60 19.99
CA SER A 503 -11.55 -2.32 19.37
C SER A 503 -11.74 -2.39 17.85
N LEU A 504 -11.25 -3.45 17.20
CA LEU A 504 -11.27 -3.60 15.74
C LEU A 504 -12.64 -4.06 15.25
N ALA A 505 -13.10 -3.55 14.11
CA ALA A 505 -14.21 -4.16 13.39
C ALA A 505 -13.78 -5.50 12.77
N ASP A 506 -14.74 -6.35 12.40
CA ASP A 506 -14.46 -7.69 11.86
C ASP A 506 -13.45 -7.68 10.71
N ALA A 507 -13.48 -6.70 9.81
CA ALA A 507 -12.54 -6.64 8.69
C ALA A 507 -11.27 -5.83 8.94
N ASP A 508 -11.15 -5.13 10.08
CA ASP A 508 -9.98 -4.30 10.33
C ASP A 508 -8.76 -5.18 10.59
N PRO A 509 -7.61 -4.88 9.94
CA PRO A 509 -6.39 -5.61 10.17
C PRO A 509 -5.78 -5.22 11.52
N LEU A 510 -5.08 -6.17 12.14
CA LEU A 510 -4.28 -5.96 13.35
C LEU A 510 -3.16 -4.96 13.01
N PRO A 511 -3.14 -3.76 13.63
CA PRO A 511 -2.08 -2.79 13.36
C PRO A 511 -0.71 -3.29 13.86
N PRO A 512 0.41 -2.81 13.29
CA PRO A 512 1.74 -3.10 13.82
C PRO A 512 1.91 -2.48 15.22
N LEU A 513 3.06 -2.74 15.86
CA LEU A 513 3.44 -1.99 17.05
C LEU A 513 3.57 -0.50 16.72
N PRO A 514 3.27 0.41 17.68
CA PRO A 514 3.53 1.84 17.51
C PRO A 514 4.98 2.08 17.07
N ALA A 515 5.15 2.82 15.98
CA ALA A 515 6.45 3.23 15.49
C ALA A 515 7.02 4.36 16.36
N THR A 516 8.34 4.49 16.34
CA THR A 516 9.06 5.61 16.95
C THR A 516 9.09 6.85 16.05
N GLY A 517 8.91 6.65 14.74
CA GLY A 517 9.08 7.68 13.72
C GLY A 517 10.53 7.84 13.27
N TRP A 518 11.47 7.04 13.78
CA TRP A 518 12.91 7.10 13.48
C TRP A 518 13.44 5.86 12.76
N GLU A 519 12.56 4.90 12.42
CA GLU A 519 12.94 3.63 11.79
C GLU A 519 13.66 3.84 10.45
N GLU A 520 13.08 4.62 9.55
CA GLU A 520 13.70 4.88 8.23
C GLU A 520 14.98 5.71 8.37
N THR A 521 15.01 6.68 9.29
CA THR A 521 16.21 7.44 9.63
C THR A 521 17.33 6.54 10.11
N ALA A 522 17.04 5.53 10.95
CA ALA A 522 18.02 4.57 11.43
C ALA A 522 18.55 3.64 10.33
N VAL A 523 17.67 3.18 9.42
CA VAL A 523 18.06 2.36 8.27
C VAL A 523 18.99 3.16 7.34
N LEU A 524 18.69 4.43 7.07
CA LEU A 524 19.58 5.31 6.30
C LEU A 524 20.89 5.59 7.04
N ALA A 525 20.84 5.77 8.36
CA ALA A 525 22.02 6.04 9.19
C ALA A 525 23.00 4.84 9.17
N ALA A 526 22.49 3.61 9.21
CA ALA A 526 23.30 2.39 9.13
C ALA A 526 24.17 2.33 7.85
N ALA A 527 23.69 2.88 6.74
CA ALA A 527 24.42 2.96 5.47
C ALA A 527 25.38 4.17 5.37
N ILE A 528 25.25 5.15 6.28
CA ILE A 528 26.06 6.37 6.32
C ILE A 528 27.26 6.24 7.26
N VAL A 529 27.11 5.50 8.37
CA VAL A 529 28.16 5.37 9.40
C VAL A 529 29.47 4.79 8.87
N GLU A 530 30.59 5.23 9.44
CA GLU A 530 31.90 4.66 9.12
C GLU A 530 32.08 3.22 9.66
N ALA A 531 31.34 2.85 10.72
CA ALA A 531 31.43 1.55 11.40
C ALA A 531 30.05 0.87 11.53
N PRO A 532 29.46 0.38 10.41
CA PRO A 532 28.13 -0.24 10.39
C PRO A 532 27.98 -1.41 11.37
N GLU A 533 29.01 -2.25 11.51
CA GLU A 533 28.98 -3.38 12.44
C GLU A 533 28.71 -2.96 13.90
N THR A 534 29.35 -1.88 14.37
CA THR A 534 29.13 -1.38 15.74
C THR A 534 27.74 -0.77 15.88
N PHE A 535 27.31 0.01 14.89
CA PHE A 535 25.98 0.63 14.87
C PHE A 535 24.86 -0.41 14.96
N VAL A 536 24.94 -1.48 14.16
CA VAL A 536 23.96 -2.56 14.15
C VAL A 536 23.99 -3.34 15.47
N ALA A 537 25.17 -3.63 16.02
CA ALA A 537 25.30 -4.33 17.30
C ALA A 537 24.68 -3.54 18.47
N ASP A 538 24.88 -2.23 18.52
CA ASP A 538 24.28 -1.36 19.53
C ASP A 538 22.75 -1.30 19.36
N LEU A 539 22.28 -1.18 18.11
CA LEU A 539 20.85 -1.13 17.80
C LEU A 539 20.14 -2.44 18.16
N MET A 540 20.80 -3.59 18.00
CA MET A 540 20.27 -4.91 18.34
C MET A 540 19.81 -4.99 19.81
N ALA A 541 20.49 -4.30 20.73
CA ALA A 541 20.13 -4.27 22.15
C ALA A 541 18.88 -3.41 22.44
N MET A 542 18.57 -2.46 21.56
CA MET A 542 17.48 -1.48 21.75
C MET A 542 16.22 -1.87 20.97
N ASN A 543 16.42 -2.29 19.71
CA ASN A 543 15.38 -2.60 18.76
C ASN A 543 15.88 -3.67 17.77
N LEU A 544 15.69 -4.93 18.18
CA LEU A 544 16.18 -6.10 17.46
C LEU A 544 15.63 -6.22 16.01
N PRO A 545 14.31 -6.06 15.75
CA PRO A 545 13.81 -6.06 14.37
C PRO A 545 14.44 -4.96 13.50
N LEU A 546 14.59 -3.74 14.03
CA LEU A 546 15.18 -2.64 13.29
C LEU A 546 16.67 -2.88 12.98
N ALA A 547 17.43 -3.49 13.90
CA ALA A 547 18.80 -3.91 13.65
C ALA A 547 18.89 -4.94 12.52
N GLY A 548 17.95 -5.90 12.46
CA GLY A 548 17.84 -6.85 11.36
C GLY A 548 17.60 -6.16 10.01
N ARG A 549 16.64 -5.22 9.95
CA ARG A 549 16.35 -4.42 8.75
C ARG A 549 17.55 -3.59 8.28
N CYS A 550 18.30 -3.02 9.22
CA CYS A 550 19.54 -2.28 8.92
C CYS A 550 20.61 -3.21 8.32
N ALA A 551 20.83 -4.37 8.94
CA ALA A 551 21.81 -5.36 8.47
C ALA A 551 21.45 -5.99 7.12
N ALA A 552 20.17 -6.00 6.75
CA ALA A 552 19.70 -6.52 5.46
C ALA A 552 19.86 -5.52 4.31
N GLN A 553 20.23 -4.26 4.58
CA GLN A 553 20.44 -3.29 3.51
C GLN A 553 21.68 -3.65 2.67
N PRO A 554 21.61 -3.53 1.34
CA PRO A 554 22.70 -3.91 0.45
C PRO A 554 23.98 -3.08 0.61
N ASP A 555 23.87 -1.88 1.18
CA ASP A 555 24.95 -0.92 1.44
C ASP A 555 25.45 -0.94 2.89
N VAL A 556 25.01 -1.90 3.72
CA VAL A 556 25.44 -2.07 5.11
C VAL A 556 26.25 -3.35 5.27
N GLU A 557 27.57 -3.20 5.48
CA GLU A 557 28.47 -4.33 5.68
C GLU A 557 28.50 -4.75 7.15
N VAL A 558 28.09 -5.99 7.44
CA VAL A 558 28.21 -6.64 8.75
C VAL A 558 28.98 -7.96 8.65
N SER A 559 29.71 -8.32 9.71
CA SER A 559 30.42 -9.60 9.73
C SER A 559 29.46 -10.80 9.76
N ASP A 560 29.89 -11.95 9.22
CA ASP A 560 29.13 -13.19 9.28
C ASP A 560 28.75 -13.59 10.72
N ALA A 561 29.61 -13.27 11.68
CA ALA A 561 29.38 -13.54 13.10
C ALA A 561 28.21 -12.72 13.65
N LEU A 562 28.18 -11.41 13.38
CA LEU A 562 27.07 -10.55 13.81
C LEU A 562 25.78 -10.91 13.07
N ALA A 563 25.84 -11.15 11.75
CA ALA A 563 24.69 -11.59 10.96
C ALA A 563 24.12 -12.93 11.47
N TYR A 564 24.98 -13.88 11.86
CA TYR A 564 24.56 -15.13 12.47
C TYR A 564 23.87 -14.91 13.83
N GLN A 565 24.45 -14.07 14.69
CA GLN A 565 23.88 -13.73 15.98
C GLN A 565 22.51 -13.05 15.84
N LEU A 566 22.39 -12.04 14.98
CA LEU A 566 21.14 -11.33 14.69
C LEU A 566 20.05 -12.29 14.24
N ARG A 567 20.35 -13.16 13.27
CA ARG A 567 19.40 -14.14 12.75
C ARG A 567 18.85 -15.05 13.85
N TRP A 568 19.70 -15.58 14.72
CA TRP A 568 19.23 -16.44 15.83
C TRP A 568 18.47 -15.67 16.90
N SER A 569 18.88 -14.45 17.25
CA SER A 569 18.11 -13.62 18.18
C SER A 569 16.73 -13.24 17.63
N LEU A 570 16.61 -13.00 16.32
CA LEU A 570 15.32 -12.77 15.65
C LEU A 570 14.45 -14.04 15.65
N VAL A 571 15.03 -15.22 15.46
CA VAL A 571 14.33 -16.51 15.64
C VAL A 571 13.83 -16.68 17.08
N GLU A 572 14.66 -16.38 18.08
CA GLU A 572 14.27 -16.44 19.49
C GLU A 572 13.13 -15.48 19.79
N ARG A 573 13.20 -14.22 19.34
CA ARG A 573 12.14 -13.23 19.54
C ARG A 573 10.84 -13.61 18.84
N SER A 574 10.89 -14.19 17.64
CA SER A 574 9.67 -14.59 16.92
C SER A 574 8.95 -15.78 17.56
N GLN A 575 9.65 -16.57 18.38
CA GLN A 575 9.13 -17.73 19.11
C GLN A 575 8.98 -17.48 20.62
N ASP A 576 9.15 -16.25 21.08
CA ASP A 576 9.01 -15.87 22.49
C ASP A 576 7.53 -15.71 22.85
N ALA A 577 7.02 -16.58 23.73
CA ALA A 577 5.63 -16.53 24.18
C ALA A 577 5.31 -15.30 25.04
N ASP A 578 6.32 -14.65 25.62
CA ASP A 578 6.18 -13.43 26.41
C ASP A 578 6.22 -12.16 25.52
N ALA A 579 6.49 -12.31 24.21
CA ALA A 579 6.46 -11.22 23.25
C ALA A 579 5.06 -10.99 22.65
N ASP A 580 4.67 -9.73 22.48
CA ASP A 580 3.43 -9.36 21.76
C ASP A 580 3.43 -9.97 20.35
N LEU A 581 2.28 -10.43 19.87
CA LEU A 581 2.15 -11.03 18.52
C LEU A 581 2.69 -10.10 17.42
N ARG A 582 2.44 -8.79 17.53
CA ARG A 582 2.93 -7.78 16.58
C ARG A 582 4.46 -7.69 16.62
N ALA A 583 5.07 -7.85 17.80
CA ALA A 583 6.52 -7.90 17.96
C ALA A 583 7.13 -9.15 17.32
N ARG A 584 6.49 -10.32 17.51
CA ARG A 584 6.92 -11.59 16.91
C ARG A 584 6.89 -11.53 15.39
N ILE A 585 5.81 -10.99 14.82
CA ILE A 585 5.68 -10.75 13.38
C ILE A 585 6.79 -9.81 12.89
N ALA A 586 7.03 -8.68 13.56
CA ALA A 586 8.09 -7.75 13.17
C ALA A 586 9.49 -8.39 13.19
N ALA A 587 9.80 -9.21 14.19
CA ALA A 587 11.06 -9.95 14.25
C ALA A 587 11.20 -10.97 13.10
N ALA A 588 10.12 -11.69 12.77
CA ALA A 588 10.15 -12.68 11.69
C ALA A 588 10.17 -12.03 10.29
N VAL A 589 9.61 -10.84 10.14
CA VAL A 589 9.77 -10.01 8.93
C VAL A 589 11.25 -9.64 8.74
N ALA A 590 11.88 -9.02 9.75
CA ALA A 590 13.30 -8.68 9.70
C ALA A 590 14.21 -9.90 9.48
N LEU A 591 13.83 -11.07 10.03
CA LEU A 591 14.52 -12.34 9.79
C LEU A 591 14.49 -12.76 8.32
N GLY A 592 13.34 -12.61 7.64
CA GLY A 592 13.21 -12.99 6.24
C GLY A 592 14.08 -12.15 5.32
N GLU A 593 14.21 -10.85 5.57
CA GLU A 593 15.08 -9.95 4.82
C GLU A 593 16.57 -10.33 4.98
N LEU A 594 16.99 -10.72 6.20
CA LEU A 594 18.37 -11.12 6.50
C LEU A 594 18.68 -12.57 6.11
N GLY A 595 17.65 -13.36 5.84
CA GLY A 595 17.71 -14.79 5.56
C GLY A 595 17.52 -15.65 6.81
N ASP A 596 16.60 -16.61 6.75
CA ASP A 596 16.24 -17.45 7.88
C ASP A 596 17.26 -18.59 8.12
N PRO A 597 17.96 -18.65 9.28
CA PRO A 597 19.00 -19.64 9.55
C PRO A 597 18.42 -21.04 9.84
N ARG A 598 17.09 -21.17 9.97
CA ARG A 598 16.41 -22.46 10.16
C ARG A 598 16.43 -23.31 8.88
N PHE A 599 16.72 -22.70 7.74
CA PHE A 599 16.84 -23.35 6.43
C PHE A 599 18.31 -23.48 6.06
N GLU A 600 18.70 -24.64 5.56
CA GLU A 600 20.08 -24.85 5.11
C GLU A 600 20.20 -24.47 3.63
N ARG A 601 20.96 -23.40 3.34
CA ARG A 601 21.28 -23.03 1.95
C ARG A 601 22.32 -24.00 1.39
N ARG A 602 22.00 -24.63 0.26
CA ARG A 602 22.86 -25.57 -0.46
C ARG A 602 22.87 -25.23 -1.94
N THR A 603 23.89 -25.71 -2.66
CA THR A 603 23.96 -25.65 -4.12
C THR A 603 23.81 -27.06 -4.67
N GLY A 604 22.78 -27.27 -5.49
CA GLY A 604 22.48 -28.54 -6.16
C GLY A 604 22.76 -28.48 -7.67
N PRO A 605 22.41 -29.56 -8.41
CA PRO A 605 22.59 -29.63 -9.85
C PRO A 605 21.91 -28.52 -10.66
N GLU A 606 20.81 -27.96 -10.15
CA GLU A 606 20.00 -26.94 -10.83
C GLU A 606 20.11 -25.57 -10.13
N GLY A 607 21.20 -25.32 -9.39
CA GLY A 607 21.49 -24.05 -8.71
C GLY A 607 21.27 -24.10 -7.19
N ASP A 608 21.19 -22.92 -6.57
CA ASP A 608 20.97 -22.79 -5.12
C ASP A 608 19.55 -23.20 -4.73
N TYR A 609 19.41 -23.82 -3.55
CA TYR A 609 18.14 -24.13 -2.92
C TYR A 609 18.23 -23.98 -1.40
N LEU A 610 17.08 -23.80 -0.76
CA LEU A 610 16.94 -23.84 0.70
C LEU A 610 16.34 -25.20 1.07
N LEU A 611 17.06 -25.99 1.87
CA LEU A 611 16.54 -27.23 2.41
C LEU A 611 15.71 -26.93 3.66
N PRO A 612 14.40 -27.22 3.68
CA PRO A 612 13.57 -26.99 4.86
C PRO A 612 13.92 -27.99 5.98
N PRO A 613 13.73 -27.61 7.25
CA PRO A 613 13.79 -28.55 8.36
C PRO A 613 12.68 -29.58 8.23
N LEU A 614 13.04 -30.87 8.29
CA LEU A 614 12.14 -32.01 8.09
C LEU A 614 11.91 -32.76 9.41
N ILE A 615 10.65 -33.08 9.69
CA ILE A 615 10.20 -33.76 10.91
C ILE A 615 9.74 -35.16 10.55
N GLU A 616 10.30 -36.17 11.21
CA GLU A 616 9.87 -37.56 11.03
C GLU A 616 8.54 -37.81 11.75
N VAL A 617 7.58 -38.37 11.01
CA VAL A 617 6.33 -38.92 11.52
C VAL A 617 6.46 -40.45 11.52
N PRO A 618 6.33 -41.13 12.66
CA PRO A 618 6.61 -42.55 12.77
C PRO A 618 5.55 -43.40 12.05
N ALA A 619 5.96 -44.59 11.60
CA ALA A 619 5.01 -45.57 11.10
C ALA A 619 4.03 -45.99 12.20
N GLY A 620 2.76 -46.21 11.85
CA GLY A 620 1.77 -46.62 12.83
C GLY A 620 0.35 -46.69 12.32
N MET A 621 -0.54 -47.11 13.23
CA MET A 621 -1.99 -47.10 13.06
C MET A 621 -2.57 -45.85 13.72
N TYR A 622 -3.19 -45.00 12.93
CA TYR A 622 -3.73 -43.72 13.38
C TYR A 622 -5.25 -43.65 13.21
N THR A 623 -5.85 -42.71 13.93
CA THR A 623 -7.28 -42.39 13.81
C THR A 623 -7.44 -41.20 12.90
N MET A 624 -8.29 -41.34 11.87
CA MET A 624 -8.56 -40.33 10.85
C MET A 624 -10.07 -40.05 10.78
N GLY A 625 -10.42 -38.80 10.50
CA GLY A 625 -11.78 -38.29 10.45
C GLY A 625 -12.32 -37.78 11.78
N SER A 626 -13.57 -37.32 11.74
CA SER A 626 -14.31 -36.78 12.87
C SER A 626 -15.79 -37.17 12.78
N ASP A 627 -16.36 -37.61 13.91
CA ASP A 627 -17.79 -37.90 14.05
C ASP A 627 -18.52 -36.77 14.83
N GLU A 628 -17.89 -35.59 14.96
CA GLU A 628 -18.46 -34.44 15.67
C GLU A 628 -19.66 -33.80 14.93
N GLY A 629 -19.86 -34.13 13.65
CA GLY A 629 -21.03 -33.69 12.87
C GLY A 629 -20.98 -32.22 12.43
N HIS A 630 -19.78 -31.62 12.39
CA HIS A 630 -19.60 -30.26 11.85
C HIS A 630 -19.71 -30.22 10.32
N TYR A 631 -19.09 -31.20 9.63
CA TYR A 631 -19.18 -31.40 8.19
C TYR A 631 -19.34 -32.89 7.86
N ASP A 632 -20.20 -33.21 6.89
CA ASP A 632 -20.58 -34.60 6.56
C ASP A 632 -19.43 -35.42 5.92
N ASP A 633 -18.45 -34.74 5.32
CA ASP A 633 -17.34 -35.33 4.58
C ASP A 633 -16.12 -35.67 5.45
N GLU A 634 -16.15 -35.30 6.74
CA GLU A 634 -15.12 -35.64 7.74
C GLU A 634 -15.32 -37.04 8.37
N GLY A 635 -16.50 -37.63 8.21
CA GLY A 635 -16.88 -38.90 8.82
C GLY A 635 -17.06 -40.04 7.82
N PRO A 636 -17.07 -41.31 8.26
CA PRO A 636 -16.91 -41.71 9.66
C PRO A 636 -15.45 -41.73 10.11
N VAL A 637 -15.22 -41.65 11.42
CA VAL A 637 -13.91 -41.93 12.03
C VAL A 637 -13.47 -43.36 11.71
N HIS A 638 -12.24 -43.52 11.21
CA HIS A 638 -11.69 -44.82 10.82
C HIS A 638 -10.18 -44.91 11.08
N ARG A 639 -9.60 -46.09 10.86
CA ARG A 639 -8.17 -46.36 11.09
C ARG A 639 -7.41 -46.36 9.78
N VAL A 640 -6.24 -45.72 9.78
CA VAL A 640 -5.29 -45.74 8.65
C VAL A 640 -3.93 -46.24 9.09
N GLU A 641 -3.31 -47.08 8.27
CA GLU A 641 -1.92 -47.54 8.45
C GLU A 641 -1.00 -46.68 7.59
N LEU A 642 0.02 -46.07 8.20
CA LEU A 642 1.01 -45.28 7.48
C LEU A 642 2.41 -45.80 7.76
N ALA A 643 3.25 -45.85 6.72
CA ALA A 643 4.69 -45.98 6.87
C ALA A 643 5.29 -44.67 7.43
N SER A 644 6.52 -44.73 7.94
CA SER A 644 7.24 -43.54 8.40
C SER A 644 7.55 -42.62 7.24
N PHE A 645 7.45 -41.31 7.46
CA PHE A 645 7.75 -40.29 6.46
C PHE A 645 8.30 -39.03 7.13
N CYS A 646 8.84 -38.11 6.34
CA CYS A 646 9.25 -36.80 6.80
C CYS A 646 8.33 -35.72 6.23
N MET A 647 7.97 -34.74 7.04
CA MET A 647 7.16 -33.57 6.65
C MET A 647 7.95 -32.28 6.92
N GLY A 648 7.81 -31.28 6.04
CA GLY A 648 8.36 -29.95 6.29
C GLY A 648 7.82 -29.37 7.60
N LYS A 649 8.70 -28.89 8.48
CA LYS A 649 8.30 -28.23 9.73
C LYS A 649 7.41 -27.00 9.48
N PHE A 650 7.64 -26.30 8.37
CA PHE A 650 6.91 -25.13 7.91
C PHE A 650 6.32 -25.36 6.51
N PRO A 651 5.29 -24.61 6.10
CA PRO A 651 4.91 -24.47 4.69
C PRO A 651 6.10 -23.97 3.86
N VAL A 652 6.09 -24.23 2.54
CA VAL A 652 7.13 -23.69 1.66
C VAL A 652 7.04 -22.18 1.62
N THR A 653 8.18 -21.51 1.76
CA THR A 653 8.30 -20.05 1.86
C THR A 653 8.48 -19.37 0.50
N ASN A 654 8.26 -18.05 0.44
CA ASN A 654 8.61 -17.26 -0.74
C ASN A 654 10.11 -17.27 -1.03
N ALA A 655 10.97 -17.30 0.00
CA ALA A 655 12.41 -17.40 -0.18
C ALA A 655 12.82 -18.71 -0.89
N GLU A 656 12.21 -19.83 -0.52
CA GLU A 656 12.37 -21.11 -1.21
C GLU A 656 11.86 -21.04 -2.65
N TRP A 657 10.67 -20.48 -2.86
CA TRP A 657 10.04 -20.39 -4.18
C TRP A 657 10.79 -19.47 -5.15
N ALA A 658 11.41 -18.40 -4.64
CA ALA A 658 12.26 -17.50 -5.43
C ALA A 658 13.40 -18.27 -6.12
N LEU A 659 14.01 -19.24 -5.42
CA LEU A 659 15.09 -20.06 -5.98
C LEU A 659 14.58 -21.04 -7.05
N PHE A 660 13.37 -21.58 -6.88
CA PHE A 660 12.72 -22.39 -7.91
C PHE A 660 12.47 -21.57 -9.19
N MET A 661 11.96 -20.34 -9.07
CA MET A 661 11.77 -19.47 -10.23
C MET A 661 13.09 -19.04 -10.86
N GLN A 662 14.10 -18.70 -10.06
CA GLN A 662 15.44 -18.36 -10.55
C GLN A 662 16.08 -19.51 -11.35
N ALA A 663 15.76 -20.76 -10.99
CA ALA A 663 16.21 -21.96 -11.70
C ALA A 663 15.41 -22.27 -12.98
N GLY A 664 14.51 -21.38 -13.42
CA GLY A 664 13.66 -21.59 -14.59
C GLY A 664 12.50 -22.55 -14.33
N GLY A 665 12.01 -22.61 -13.09
CA GLY A 665 11.00 -23.58 -12.64
C GLY A 665 9.68 -23.55 -13.44
N TYR A 666 9.27 -22.38 -13.93
CA TYR A 666 8.06 -22.23 -14.75
C TYR A 666 8.31 -22.55 -16.22
N GLU A 667 9.51 -22.28 -16.72
CA GLU A 667 9.89 -22.42 -18.12
C GLU A 667 10.31 -23.85 -18.48
N ASP A 668 10.92 -24.57 -17.55
CA ASP A 668 11.48 -25.90 -17.80
C ASP A 668 10.43 -27.01 -17.66
N GLU A 669 10.00 -27.55 -18.81
CA GLU A 669 9.01 -28.62 -18.92
C GLU A 669 9.40 -29.91 -18.17
N ARG A 670 10.69 -30.12 -17.82
CA ARG A 670 11.16 -31.31 -17.08
C ARG A 670 10.51 -31.45 -15.70
N TRP A 671 10.11 -30.36 -15.07
CA TRP A 671 9.46 -30.37 -13.75
C TRP A 671 7.97 -30.74 -13.82
N TRP A 672 7.38 -30.67 -15.01
CA TRP A 672 5.96 -30.89 -15.26
C TRP A 672 5.78 -32.34 -15.75
N VAL A 673 5.47 -33.23 -14.81
CA VAL A 673 5.64 -34.67 -14.98
C VAL A 673 4.56 -35.29 -15.85
N THR A 674 3.29 -34.92 -15.63
CA THR A 674 2.15 -35.44 -16.39
C THR A 674 1.80 -34.55 -17.58
N GLU A 675 1.02 -35.06 -18.54
CA GLU A 675 0.55 -34.24 -19.65
C GLU A 675 -0.35 -33.08 -19.17
N ALA A 676 -1.14 -33.27 -18.13
CA ALA A 676 -1.95 -32.20 -17.53
C ALA A 676 -1.07 -31.12 -16.90
N ASP A 677 0.03 -31.52 -16.22
CA ASP A 677 1.00 -30.57 -15.67
C ASP A 677 1.58 -29.69 -16.80
N ARG A 678 1.94 -30.30 -17.93
CA ARG A 678 2.53 -29.60 -19.09
C ARG A 678 1.52 -28.75 -19.85
N ALA A 679 0.29 -29.23 -20.02
CA ALA A 679 -0.79 -28.47 -20.63
C ALA A 679 -1.09 -27.20 -19.82
N TRP A 680 -1.13 -27.31 -18.48
CA TRP A 680 -1.24 -26.16 -17.60
C TRP A 680 -0.05 -25.20 -17.77
N GLN A 681 1.19 -25.71 -17.80
CA GLN A 681 2.39 -24.90 -18.00
C GLN A 681 2.42 -24.14 -19.32
N ARG A 682 1.88 -24.73 -20.40
CA ARG A 682 1.73 -24.08 -21.71
C ARG A 682 0.56 -23.08 -21.78
N GLY A 683 -0.27 -23.00 -20.73
CA GLY A 683 -1.42 -22.10 -20.66
C GLY A 683 -2.73 -22.66 -21.21
N GLU A 684 -2.81 -23.95 -21.50
CA GLU A 684 -3.95 -24.59 -22.20
C GLU A 684 -5.16 -24.84 -21.28
N SER A 685 -4.94 -25.01 -19.96
CA SER A 685 -6.00 -25.35 -18.97
C SER A 685 -5.93 -24.53 -17.67
N THR A 686 -5.27 -23.36 -17.68
CA THR A 686 -4.97 -22.59 -16.46
C THR A 686 -6.19 -21.94 -15.79
N ALA A 687 -7.24 -21.62 -16.56
CA ALA A 687 -8.39 -20.86 -16.09
C ALA A 687 -9.65 -21.71 -15.78
N GLU A 688 -9.86 -22.83 -16.46
CA GLU A 688 -11.16 -23.54 -16.39
C GLU A 688 -11.46 -24.19 -15.04
N GLY A 689 -10.43 -24.65 -14.32
CA GLY A 689 -10.62 -25.24 -12.98
C GLY A 689 -11.27 -24.26 -11.99
N PRO A 690 -10.67 -23.08 -11.74
CA PRO A 690 -11.27 -22.03 -10.92
C PRO A 690 -12.66 -21.60 -11.38
N LYS A 691 -12.86 -21.38 -12.69
CA LYS A 691 -14.16 -20.99 -13.25
C LYS A 691 -15.25 -22.02 -12.95
N ARG A 692 -14.95 -23.31 -13.15
CA ARG A 692 -15.89 -24.40 -12.85
C ARG A 692 -16.29 -24.40 -11.38
N GLN A 693 -15.33 -24.22 -10.46
CA GLN A 693 -15.65 -24.21 -9.04
C GLN A 693 -16.57 -23.04 -8.65
N TRP A 694 -16.38 -21.87 -9.24
CA TRP A 694 -17.30 -20.75 -9.05
C TRP A 694 -18.71 -21.06 -9.57
N ARG A 695 -18.83 -21.73 -10.72
CA ARG A 695 -20.13 -22.20 -11.25
C ARG A 695 -20.79 -23.19 -10.28
N GLU A 696 -20.04 -24.17 -9.76
CA GLU A 696 -20.52 -25.13 -8.77
C GLU A 696 -20.95 -24.45 -7.46
N PHE A 697 -20.15 -23.51 -6.95
CA PHE A 697 -20.47 -22.70 -5.78
C PHE A 697 -21.77 -21.92 -6.00
N ARG A 698 -21.88 -21.15 -7.08
CA ARG A 698 -23.09 -20.39 -7.43
C ARG A 698 -24.32 -21.28 -7.51
N ASN A 699 -24.20 -22.46 -8.13
CA ASN A 699 -25.30 -23.42 -8.22
C ASN A 699 -25.69 -23.99 -6.85
N SER A 700 -24.73 -24.25 -5.97
CA SER A 700 -25.00 -24.73 -4.62
C SER A 700 -25.72 -23.69 -3.76
N VAL A 701 -25.30 -22.42 -3.85
CA VAL A 701 -25.90 -21.28 -3.13
C VAL A 701 -27.30 -21.00 -3.68
N LYS A 702 -27.52 -21.12 -5.00
CA LYS A 702 -28.85 -21.03 -5.62
C LYS A 702 -29.80 -22.14 -5.17
N ALA A 703 -29.28 -23.35 -4.95
CA ALA A 703 -30.10 -24.50 -4.60
C ALA A 703 -30.62 -24.46 -3.15
N ASP A 704 -29.84 -23.89 -2.23
CA ASP A 704 -30.19 -23.77 -0.81
C ASP A 704 -29.61 -22.49 -0.19
N PHE A 705 -30.23 -21.36 -0.53
CA PHE A 705 -29.77 -20.06 -0.04
C PHE A 705 -30.06 -19.86 1.45
N ASP A 706 -31.19 -20.37 1.94
CA ASP A 706 -31.53 -20.32 3.37
C ASP A 706 -30.55 -21.14 4.22
N GLY A 707 -30.15 -22.32 3.74
CA GLY A 707 -29.11 -23.13 4.39
C GLY A 707 -27.73 -22.48 4.30
N PHE A 708 -27.41 -21.81 3.18
CA PHE A 708 -26.20 -20.98 3.08
C PHE A 708 -26.19 -19.88 4.15
N ARG A 709 -27.25 -19.07 4.27
CA ARG A 709 -27.36 -17.99 5.27
C ARG A 709 -27.28 -18.44 6.73
N GLN A 710 -27.61 -19.70 7.01
CA GLN A 710 -27.59 -20.26 8.37
C GLN A 710 -26.23 -20.84 8.77
N ARG A 711 -25.24 -20.86 7.87
CA ARG A 711 -23.89 -21.35 8.18
C ARG A 711 -23.23 -20.43 9.21
N SER A 712 -22.66 -21.05 10.23
CA SER A 712 -22.04 -20.34 11.37
C SER A 712 -20.66 -19.74 11.07
N ASN A 713 -20.10 -20.04 9.89
CA ASN A 713 -18.80 -19.58 9.40
C ASN A 713 -18.92 -18.60 8.23
N LEU A 714 -20.02 -17.87 8.15
CA LEU A 714 -20.21 -16.79 7.17
C LEU A 714 -20.32 -15.45 7.89
N THR A 715 -19.65 -14.45 7.34
CA THR A 715 -19.86 -13.05 7.71
C THR A 715 -21.15 -12.53 7.06
N SER A 716 -21.65 -11.38 7.52
CA SER A 716 -22.77 -10.71 6.86
C SER A 716 -22.50 -10.43 5.38
N VAL A 717 -21.23 -10.23 5.02
CA VAL A 717 -20.84 -9.90 3.65
C VAL A 717 -20.76 -11.15 2.78
N ASP A 718 -20.36 -12.29 3.31
CA ASP A 718 -20.41 -13.54 2.53
C ASP A 718 -21.83 -13.86 2.09
N ILE A 719 -22.80 -13.52 2.94
CA ILE A 719 -24.23 -13.61 2.63
C ILE A 719 -24.60 -12.66 1.49
N GLU A 720 -24.25 -11.37 1.61
CA GLU A 720 -24.55 -10.35 0.58
C GLU A 720 -23.86 -10.64 -0.76
N ASN A 721 -22.58 -11.06 -0.75
CA ASN A 721 -21.87 -11.50 -1.94
C ASN A 721 -22.50 -12.74 -2.55
N GLY A 722 -22.94 -13.68 -1.71
CA GLY A 722 -23.74 -14.82 -2.13
C GLY A 722 -25.00 -14.39 -2.88
N GLU A 723 -25.79 -13.46 -2.32
CA GLU A 723 -26.99 -12.87 -2.97
C GLU A 723 -26.63 -12.26 -4.32
N ARG A 724 -25.61 -11.41 -4.34
CA ARG A 724 -25.18 -10.73 -5.56
C ARG A 724 -24.79 -11.71 -6.66
N ILE A 725 -24.04 -12.76 -6.34
CA ILE A 725 -23.59 -13.78 -7.30
C ILE A 725 -24.76 -14.61 -7.83
N ILE A 726 -25.74 -14.94 -7.00
CA ILE A 726 -26.92 -15.69 -7.46
C ILE A 726 -27.86 -14.83 -8.32
N ASP A 727 -27.92 -13.52 -8.05
CA ASP A 727 -28.76 -12.55 -8.77
C ASP A 727 -28.19 -12.08 -10.11
N MET A 728 -26.86 -12.16 -10.32
CA MET A 728 -26.23 -11.91 -11.63
C MET A 728 -26.88 -12.75 -12.74
N SER A 729 -26.99 -12.20 -13.95
CA SER A 729 -27.29 -13.01 -15.15
C SER A 729 -26.18 -14.04 -15.43
N GLU A 730 -26.44 -15.02 -16.29
CA GLU A 730 -25.37 -15.95 -16.71
C GLU A 730 -24.28 -15.20 -17.48
N GLU A 731 -24.66 -14.25 -18.33
CA GLU A 731 -23.72 -13.45 -19.12
C GLU A 731 -22.82 -12.58 -18.23
N GLU A 732 -23.39 -11.89 -17.23
CA GLU A 732 -22.61 -11.08 -16.28
C GLU A 732 -21.67 -11.97 -15.45
N PHE A 733 -22.17 -13.11 -14.95
CA PHE A 733 -21.36 -14.02 -14.14
C PHE A 733 -20.18 -14.59 -14.92
N GLU A 734 -20.40 -15.03 -16.17
CA GLU A 734 -19.32 -15.53 -17.02
C GLU A 734 -18.33 -14.42 -17.42
N ALA A 735 -18.80 -13.19 -17.67
CA ALA A 735 -17.93 -12.05 -17.91
C ALA A 735 -17.02 -11.74 -16.70
N VAL A 736 -17.56 -11.81 -15.48
CA VAL A 736 -16.77 -11.70 -14.24
C VAL A 736 -15.72 -12.82 -14.20
N LEU A 737 -16.10 -14.07 -14.45
CA LEU A 737 -15.16 -15.19 -14.44
C LEU A 737 -14.03 -15.08 -15.47
N GLU A 738 -14.32 -14.57 -16.68
CA GLU A 738 -13.29 -14.29 -17.69
C GLU A 738 -12.32 -13.20 -17.24
N GLY A 739 -12.82 -12.16 -16.56
CA GLY A 739 -11.97 -11.11 -15.98
C GLY A 739 -11.09 -11.61 -14.84
N LEU A 740 -11.64 -12.45 -13.94
CA LEU A 740 -10.94 -12.97 -12.77
C LEU A 740 -9.89 -14.04 -13.12
N TYR A 741 -10.14 -14.83 -14.17
CA TYR A 741 -9.30 -15.95 -14.57
C TYR A 741 -9.01 -15.91 -16.07
N PRO A 742 -8.21 -14.93 -16.54
CA PRO A 742 -7.84 -14.87 -17.94
C PRO A 742 -6.97 -16.08 -18.31
N PRO A 743 -7.16 -16.67 -19.50
CA PRO A 743 -6.32 -17.77 -19.98
C PRO A 743 -4.91 -17.27 -20.29
N GLY A 744 -3.90 -18.12 -20.11
CA GLY A 744 -2.53 -17.79 -20.43
C GLY A 744 -1.51 -18.58 -19.61
N GLN A 745 -0.29 -18.60 -20.14
CA GLN A 745 0.87 -19.15 -19.45
C GLN A 745 1.18 -18.31 -18.21
N GLN A 746 1.44 -19.01 -17.11
CA GLN A 746 1.80 -18.40 -15.84
C GLN A 746 3.31 -18.49 -15.65
N THR A 747 3.93 -17.43 -15.12
CA THR A 747 5.39 -17.35 -14.93
C THR A 747 5.78 -17.14 -13.46
N GLN A 748 4.79 -16.93 -12.59
CA GLN A 748 4.96 -16.66 -11.17
C GLN A 748 3.65 -16.96 -10.41
N PRO A 749 3.69 -17.06 -9.08
CA PRO A 749 2.49 -17.13 -8.25
C PRO A 749 1.58 -15.91 -8.46
N ALA A 750 0.26 -16.09 -8.29
CA ALA A 750 -0.73 -15.02 -8.51
C ALA A 750 -0.49 -13.77 -7.65
N TYR A 751 0.04 -13.95 -6.44
CA TYR A 751 0.23 -12.89 -5.45
C TYR A 751 1.72 -12.50 -5.26
N TRP A 752 2.59 -12.88 -6.19
CA TRP A 752 4.04 -12.69 -6.05
C TRP A 752 4.47 -11.21 -5.94
N ASN A 753 3.71 -10.29 -6.53
CA ASN A 753 4.00 -8.85 -6.47
C ASN A 753 3.12 -8.12 -5.43
N ASP A 754 2.37 -8.85 -4.60
CA ASP A 754 1.56 -8.25 -3.54
C ASP A 754 2.32 -8.28 -2.22
N ASP A 755 2.63 -7.10 -1.69
CA ASP A 755 3.34 -6.91 -0.42
C ASP A 755 2.65 -7.58 0.79
N ALA A 756 1.37 -7.92 0.67
CA ALA A 756 0.67 -8.69 1.69
C ALA A 756 1.16 -10.14 1.80
N TYR A 757 1.79 -10.68 0.74
CA TYR A 757 2.02 -12.11 0.56
C TYR A 757 3.39 -12.50 0.01
N ASN A 758 4.20 -11.54 -0.43
CA ASN A 758 5.47 -11.79 -1.12
C ASN A 758 6.69 -11.81 -0.20
N HIS A 759 6.51 -11.59 1.11
CA HIS A 759 7.64 -11.45 2.03
C HIS A 759 8.43 -12.76 2.11
N PRO A 760 9.78 -12.76 2.10
CA PRO A 760 10.60 -13.98 2.03
C PRO A 760 10.27 -15.05 3.07
N ALA A 761 9.94 -14.64 4.31
CA ALA A 761 9.60 -15.55 5.41
C ALA A 761 8.11 -15.97 5.45
N GLN A 762 7.24 -15.45 4.59
CA GLN A 762 5.85 -15.90 4.50
C GLN A 762 5.75 -17.20 3.69
N PRO A 763 4.72 -18.03 3.94
CA PRO A 763 4.35 -19.11 3.04
C PRO A 763 4.09 -18.59 1.62
N VAL A 764 4.58 -19.31 0.61
CA VAL A 764 4.18 -19.06 -0.77
C VAL A 764 2.71 -19.36 -0.95
N VAL A 765 1.99 -18.43 -1.57
CA VAL A 765 0.56 -18.53 -1.85
C VAL A 765 0.27 -18.10 -3.29
N GLY A 766 -0.93 -18.43 -3.78
CA GLY A 766 -1.28 -18.13 -5.15
C GLY A 766 -0.68 -19.14 -6.14
N ILE A 767 -0.38 -20.36 -5.68
CA ILE A 767 0.14 -21.47 -6.50
C ILE A 767 -0.88 -22.59 -6.60
N CYS A 768 -1.00 -23.20 -7.77
CA CYS A 768 -1.88 -24.32 -8.02
C CYS A 768 -1.22 -25.67 -7.70
N TRP A 769 -2.01 -26.74 -7.75
CA TRP A 769 -1.54 -28.09 -7.44
C TRP A 769 -0.42 -28.56 -8.39
N TYR A 770 -0.48 -28.17 -9.67
CA TYR A 770 0.55 -28.48 -10.66
C TYR A 770 1.87 -27.78 -10.34
N GLU A 771 1.81 -26.49 -9.99
CA GLU A 771 2.97 -25.69 -9.55
C GLU A 771 3.64 -26.33 -8.32
N ALA A 772 2.84 -26.72 -7.31
CA ALA A 772 3.35 -27.37 -6.10
C ALA A 772 4.08 -28.69 -6.39
N ARG A 773 3.58 -29.47 -7.36
CA ARG A 773 4.23 -30.71 -7.81
C ARG A 773 5.50 -30.46 -8.61
N ALA A 774 5.52 -29.43 -9.45
CA ALA A 774 6.72 -29.02 -10.18
C ALA A 774 7.85 -28.63 -9.21
N TYR A 775 7.52 -27.87 -8.16
CA TYR A 775 8.46 -27.56 -7.08
C TYR A 775 9.00 -28.84 -6.41
N CYS A 776 8.13 -29.80 -6.08
CA CYS A 776 8.55 -31.06 -5.49
C CYS A 776 9.49 -31.86 -6.41
N ALA A 777 9.22 -31.89 -7.72
CA ALA A 777 10.07 -32.55 -8.71
C ALA A 777 11.44 -31.87 -8.82
N TRP A 778 11.47 -30.53 -8.83
CA TRP A 778 12.71 -29.74 -8.81
C TRP A 778 13.52 -30.01 -7.53
N LEU A 779 12.90 -29.90 -6.35
CA LEU A 779 13.58 -30.15 -5.07
C LEU A 779 14.09 -31.59 -4.97
N SER A 780 13.37 -32.55 -5.56
CA SER A 780 13.83 -33.93 -5.66
C SER A 780 15.09 -34.07 -6.50
N ALA A 781 15.14 -33.39 -7.66
CA ALA A 781 16.33 -33.37 -8.50
C ALA A 781 17.51 -32.66 -7.81
N GLN A 782 17.24 -31.61 -7.02
CA GLN A 782 18.25 -30.87 -6.27
C GLN A 782 18.91 -31.70 -5.18
N THR A 783 18.13 -32.52 -4.48
CA THR A 783 18.55 -33.23 -3.27
C THR A 783 18.87 -34.70 -3.50
N GLY A 784 18.35 -35.31 -4.58
CA GLY A 784 18.38 -36.76 -4.79
C GLY A 784 17.40 -37.53 -3.90
N HIS A 785 16.53 -36.85 -3.14
CA HIS A 785 15.49 -37.46 -2.31
C HIS A 785 14.11 -37.30 -2.95
N ASP A 786 13.20 -38.23 -2.69
CA ASP A 786 11.84 -38.18 -3.24
C ASP A 786 10.96 -37.19 -2.46
N PHE A 787 10.95 -35.93 -2.89
CA PHE A 787 10.04 -34.90 -2.41
C PHE A 787 8.73 -34.92 -3.20
N ARG A 788 7.61 -34.81 -2.49
CA ARG A 788 6.25 -34.84 -3.06
C ARG A 788 5.27 -34.07 -2.17
N LEU A 789 4.02 -33.96 -2.63
CA LEU A 789 2.92 -33.51 -1.78
C LEU A 789 2.55 -34.58 -0.74
N PRO A 790 2.10 -34.18 0.47
CA PRO A 790 1.57 -35.12 1.44
C PRO A 790 0.30 -35.80 0.93
N THR A 791 0.02 -37.04 1.36
CA THR A 791 -1.34 -37.57 1.23
C THR A 791 -2.23 -36.90 2.29
N GLU A 792 -3.55 -36.85 2.05
CA GLU A 792 -4.48 -36.25 3.03
C GLU A 792 -4.44 -36.98 4.38
N ALA A 793 -4.29 -38.32 4.35
CA ALA A 793 -4.16 -39.13 5.56
C ALA A 793 -2.86 -38.82 6.30
N GLY A 794 -1.75 -38.70 5.58
CA GLY A 794 -0.48 -38.39 6.19
C GLY A 794 -0.40 -36.97 6.76
N TRP A 795 -1.02 -35.99 6.08
CA TRP A 795 -1.16 -34.63 6.61
C TRP A 795 -1.97 -34.64 7.91
N GLU A 796 -3.14 -35.28 7.90
CA GLU A 796 -4.03 -35.32 9.07
C GLU A 796 -3.35 -36.00 10.27
N VAL A 797 -2.66 -37.11 10.02
CA VAL A 797 -1.91 -37.82 11.06
C VAL A 797 -0.80 -36.97 11.65
N ALA A 798 -0.08 -36.20 10.83
CA ALA A 798 0.96 -35.31 11.32
C ALA A 798 0.39 -34.23 12.25
N ALA A 799 -0.78 -33.66 11.94
CA ALA A 799 -1.46 -32.67 12.78
C ALA A 799 -2.02 -33.29 14.07
N ARG A 800 -2.81 -34.36 13.95
CA ARG A 800 -3.59 -34.95 15.04
C ARG A 800 -2.77 -35.82 15.99
N GLY A 801 -1.73 -36.46 15.47
CA GLY A 801 -0.96 -37.49 16.19
C GLY A 801 -1.82 -38.67 16.67
N LEU A 802 -1.27 -39.48 17.57
CA LEU A 802 -1.97 -40.63 18.16
C LEU A 802 -3.16 -40.26 19.06
N GLU A 803 -3.15 -39.04 19.59
CA GLU A 803 -4.18 -38.52 20.50
C GLU A 803 -5.45 -38.10 19.77
N GLY A 804 -5.40 -37.91 18.44
CA GLY A 804 -6.56 -37.49 17.66
C GLY A 804 -6.96 -36.04 17.94
N ARG A 805 -5.98 -35.14 18.14
CA ARG A 805 -6.23 -33.73 18.51
C ARG A 805 -7.11 -33.00 17.50
N ARG A 806 -7.99 -32.12 17.97
CA ARG A 806 -8.87 -31.32 17.11
C ARG A 806 -8.09 -30.28 16.29
N TYR A 807 -7.15 -29.60 16.92
CA TYR A 807 -6.17 -28.67 16.33
C TYR A 807 -4.77 -29.26 16.46
N ALA A 808 -3.80 -28.77 15.69
CA ALA A 808 -2.44 -29.33 15.71
C ALA A 808 -1.82 -29.33 17.12
N TYR A 809 -2.12 -28.28 17.89
CA TYR A 809 -1.61 -28.03 19.23
C TYR A 809 -2.50 -28.56 20.37
N GLY A 810 -3.77 -28.89 20.13
CA GLY A 810 -4.70 -29.23 21.22
C GLY A 810 -6.15 -29.43 20.78
N ASN A 811 -7.07 -29.40 21.74
CA ASN A 811 -8.51 -29.59 21.48
C ASN A 811 -9.34 -28.30 21.56
N ASP A 812 -8.80 -27.28 22.21
CA ASP A 812 -9.42 -25.98 22.40
C ASP A 812 -8.74 -24.97 21.48
N HIS A 813 -9.55 -24.16 20.78
CA HIS A 813 -9.05 -23.13 19.88
C HIS A 813 -8.49 -21.94 20.67
N ASP A 814 -7.40 -21.38 20.19
CA ASP A 814 -6.78 -20.18 20.75
C ASP A 814 -6.16 -19.31 19.63
N PRO A 815 -6.61 -18.05 19.44
CA PRO A 815 -6.05 -17.15 18.42
C PRO A 815 -4.57 -16.77 18.65
N ALA A 816 -4.01 -17.03 19.84
CA ALA A 816 -2.59 -16.85 20.09
C ALA A 816 -1.71 -18.00 19.55
N HIS A 817 -2.32 -19.10 19.12
CA HIS A 817 -1.65 -20.33 18.67
C HIS A 817 -1.80 -20.61 17.16
N CYS A 818 -2.57 -19.81 16.42
CA CYS A 818 -2.71 -19.96 14.97
C CYS A 818 -3.16 -18.68 14.30
N ASN A 819 -2.96 -18.59 12.99
CA ASN A 819 -3.48 -17.51 12.16
C ASN A 819 -4.82 -17.91 11.54
N THR A 820 -5.93 -17.45 12.09
CA THR A 820 -7.31 -17.66 11.61
C THR A 820 -8.07 -16.33 11.58
N PHE A 821 -9.32 -16.34 11.08
CA PHE A 821 -10.12 -15.12 10.89
C PHE A 821 -10.25 -14.26 12.16
N ASP A 822 -10.27 -14.85 13.35
CA ASP A 822 -10.41 -14.16 14.64
C ASP A 822 -9.12 -13.48 15.13
N THR A 823 -7.99 -13.65 14.45
CA THR A 823 -6.74 -12.93 14.79
C THR A 823 -6.67 -11.51 14.26
N HIS A 824 -7.59 -11.15 13.35
CA HIS A 824 -7.57 -9.88 12.61
C HIS A 824 -6.26 -9.62 11.84
N ILE A 825 -5.35 -10.58 11.64
CA ILE A 825 -4.12 -10.31 10.86
C ILE A 825 -4.45 -10.01 9.40
N ARG A 826 -5.52 -10.64 8.86
CA ARG A 826 -6.06 -10.44 7.50
C ARG A 826 -5.06 -10.68 6.35
N ARG A 827 -4.00 -11.46 6.60
CA ARG A 827 -3.00 -11.92 5.63
C ARG A 827 -2.22 -13.10 6.20
N THR A 828 -1.35 -13.71 5.39
CA THR A 828 -0.39 -14.69 5.90
C THR A 828 0.61 -14.04 6.84
N THR A 829 1.12 -14.81 7.79
CA THR A 829 2.24 -14.39 8.66
C THR A 829 3.53 -15.07 8.22
N PRO A 830 4.70 -14.52 8.57
CA PRO A 830 5.93 -15.27 8.55
C PRO A 830 5.81 -16.60 9.31
N ILE A 831 6.49 -17.63 8.83
CA ILE A 831 6.37 -18.99 9.38
C ILE A 831 6.86 -19.11 10.84
N GLY A 832 6.09 -19.83 11.66
CA GLY A 832 6.47 -20.20 13.02
C GLY A 832 6.47 -19.06 14.04
N VAL A 833 5.58 -18.07 13.88
CA VAL A 833 5.41 -16.95 14.84
C VAL A 833 4.41 -17.23 15.97
N PHE A 834 3.82 -18.44 16.01
CA PHE A 834 2.84 -18.89 17.00
C PHE A 834 3.46 -19.97 17.92
N PRO A 835 4.34 -19.62 18.88
CA PRO A 835 4.81 -20.55 19.90
C PRO A 835 3.63 -21.17 20.66
N GLY A 836 3.65 -22.49 20.83
CA GLY A 836 2.55 -23.27 21.40
C GLY A 836 1.50 -23.69 20.37
N GLY A 837 1.56 -23.15 19.15
CA GLY A 837 0.72 -23.51 18.01
C GLY A 837 1.21 -24.72 17.20
N GLU A 838 2.45 -25.14 17.43
CA GLU A 838 3.02 -26.33 16.83
C GLU A 838 2.48 -27.64 17.41
N THR A 839 2.66 -28.74 16.66
CA THR A 839 2.38 -30.06 17.21
C THR A 839 3.26 -30.36 18.44
N PRO A 840 2.77 -31.10 19.45
CA PRO A 840 3.53 -31.36 20.66
C PRO A 840 4.92 -31.98 20.42
N LYS A 841 5.85 -31.69 21.34
CA LYS A 841 7.21 -32.26 21.30
C LYS A 841 7.16 -33.80 21.22
N PRO A 842 8.06 -34.43 20.44
CA PRO A 842 9.23 -33.84 19.79
C PRO A 842 9.00 -33.32 18.35
N ALA A 843 7.80 -33.49 17.77
CA ALA A 843 7.58 -33.23 16.34
C ALA A 843 7.60 -31.73 16.01
N CYS A 844 6.94 -30.88 16.81
CA CYS A 844 6.99 -29.42 16.67
C CYS A 844 6.77 -28.90 15.24
N ILE A 845 5.82 -29.50 14.50
CA ILE A 845 5.42 -29.05 13.16
C ILE A 845 4.54 -27.81 13.33
N ALA A 846 4.95 -26.69 12.75
CA ALA A 846 4.28 -25.40 12.92
C ALA A 846 3.29 -25.13 11.78
N ASP A 847 2.35 -24.20 12.04
CA ASP A 847 1.38 -23.69 11.07
C ASP A 847 0.57 -24.81 10.38
N MET A 848 0.22 -25.87 11.13
CA MET A 848 -0.70 -26.92 10.67
C MET A 848 -2.17 -26.57 10.93
N THR A 849 -2.42 -25.50 11.68
CA THR A 849 -3.75 -24.94 11.93
C THR A 849 -3.71 -23.48 11.51
N GLY A 850 -4.48 -23.11 10.48
CA GLY A 850 -4.53 -21.76 9.92
C GLY A 850 -3.31 -21.39 9.06
N ASN A 851 -3.11 -20.08 8.89
CA ASN A 851 -2.15 -19.42 7.99
C ASN A 851 -2.44 -19.71 6.51
N VAL A 852 -2.24 -20.94 6.02
CA VAL A 852 -2.50 -21.32 4.63
C VAL A 852 -3.05 -22.74 4.51
N TRP A 853 -3.95 -22.93 3.55
CA TRP A 853 -4.35 -24.27 3.11
C TRP A 853 -3.15 -25.00 2.48
N ASP A 854 -2.92 -26.23 2.90
CA ASP A 854 -1.89 -27.12 2.36
C ASP A 854 -2.46 -28.05 1.28
N TRP A 855 -1.94 -27.97 0.06
CA TRP A 855 -2.24 -28.96 -1.00
C TRP A 855 -1.76 -30.37 -0.62
N THR A 856 -2.57 -31.37 -0.97
CA THR A 856 -2.24 -32.81 -0.83
C THR A 856 -2.27 -33.50 -2.20
N SER A 857 -1.69 -34.71 -2.30
CA SER A 857 -1.78 -35.54 -3.51
C SER A 857 -3.16 -36.17 -3.73
N SER A 858 -3.94 -36.32 -2.65
CA SER A 858 -5.16 -37.11 -2.62
C SER A 858 -6.30 -36.44 -3.40
N LEU A 859 -7.02 -37.24 -4.19
CA LEU A 859 -8.32 -36.89 -4.73
C LEU A 859 -9.33 -36.70 -3.62
N TYR A 860 -10.23 -35.72 -3.80
CA TYR A 860 -11.35 -35.48 -2.90
C TYR A 860 -12.40 -36.58 -3.10
N GLN A 861 -12.35 -37.60 -2.24
CA GLN A 861 -13.24 -38.76 -2.25
C GLN A 861 -13.93 -38.96 -0.89
N PRO A 862 -15.10 -39.64 -0.86
CA PRO A 862 -15.77 -39.99 0.39
C PRO A 862 -14.89 -40.80 1.33
N TYR A 863 -15.16 -40.65 2.62
CA TYR A 863 -14.62 -41.55 3.64
C TYR A 863 -15.40 -42.86 3.72
N PRO A 864 -14.79 -43.97 4.20
CA PRO A 864 -13.43 -44.05 4.78
C PRO A 864 -12.30 -43.91 3.75
N TYR A 865 -11.13 -43.46 4.20
CA TYR A 865 -9.92 -43.35 3.39
C TYR A 865 -9.40 -44.74 2.99
N ASP A 866 -9.26 -44.98 1.69
CA ASP A 866 -8.63 -46.17 1.12
C ASP A 866 -7.47 -45.76 0.20
N PRO A 867 -6.20 -46.03 0.56
CA PRO A 867 -5.08 -45.70 -0.32
C PRO A 867 -5.06 -46.50 -1.63
N ALA A 868 -5.84 -47.58 -1.76
CA ALA A 868 -5.88 -48.46 -2.93
C ALA A 868 -6.95 -48.09 -3.97
N ASP A 869 -7.82 -47.11 -3.71
CA ASP A 869 -8.91 -46.71 -4.63
C ASP A 869 -8.47 -45.78 -5.76
N GLY A 870 -7.17 -45.53 -5.86
CA GLY A 870 -6.58 -44.65 -6.87
C GLY A 870 -6.62 -43.17 -6.52
N ARG A 871 -7.04 -42.77 -5.31
CA ARG A 871 -7.04 -41.36 -4.87
C ARG A 871 -5.67 -40.68 -4.91
N GLU A 872 -4.59 -41.45 -4.82
CA GLU A 872 -3.22 -40.92 -4.92
C GLU A 872 -2.65 -40.90 -6.35
N ALA A 873 -3.47 -41.20 -7.37
CA ALA A 873 -3.03 -41.21 -8.75
C ALA A 873 -2.70 -39.78 -9.26
N PRO A 874 -1.48 -39.55 -9.78
CA PRO A 874 -1.07 -38.22 -10.25
C PRO A 874 -1.76 -37.82 -11.56
N SER A 875 -2.16 -38.80 -12.38
CA SER A 875 -2.76 -38.62 -13.70
C SER A 875 -4.29 -38.61 -13.70
N ALA A 876 -4.91 -38.29 -12.56
CA ALA A 876 -6.36 -38.17 -12.51
C ALA A 876 -6.83 -36.99 -13.37
N ASP A 877 -8.07 -37.08 -13.86
CA ASP A 877 -8.67 -36.09 -14.76
C ASP A 877 -8.66 -34.68 -14.13
N GLU A 878 -8.48 -33.65 -14.95
CA GLU A 878 -8.44 -32.24 -14.52
C GLU A 878 -9.75 -31.78 -13.83
N SER A 879 -10.84 -32.52 -14.02
CA SER A 879 -12.10 -32.30 -13.31
C SER A 879 -12.14 -32.84 -11.87
N SER A 880 -11.18 -33.68 -11.49
CA SER A 880 -11.16 -34.29 -10.17
C SER A 880 -10.58 -33.33 -9.14
N GLY A 881 -11.35 -33.02 -8.09
CA GLY A 881 -10.89 -32.18 -6.99
C GLY A 881 -9.74 -32.84 -6.22
N ARG A 882 -8.79 -32.03 -5.76
CA ARG A 882 -7.70 -32.41 -4.85
C ARG A 882 -7.98 -31.89 -3.46
N VAL A 883 -7.58 -32.66 -2.45
CA VAL A 883 -7.81 -32.30 -1.04
C VAL A 883 -6.82 -31.21 -0.62
N VAL A 884 -7.31 -30.20 0.08
CA VAL A 884 -6.51 -29.28 0.90
C VAL A 884 -6.82 -29.45 2.37
N ARG A 885 -5.85 -29.17 3.24
CA ARG A 885 -5.97 -29.30 4.71
C ARG A 885 -5.44 -28.08 5.48
N GLY A 886 -5.89 -27.92 6.72
CA GLY A 886 -5.31 -26.99 7.72
C GLY A 886 -6.02 -25.66 7.92
N GLY A 887 -6.84 -25.21 6.97
CA GLY A 887 -7.42 -23.86 7.02
C GLY A 887 -6.41 -22.76 6.68
N ALA A 888 -6.90 -21.56 6.40
CA ALA A 888 -6.10 -20.38 6.13
C ALA A 888 -6.43 -19.24 7.10
N TRP A 889 -5.62 -18.18 7.03
CA TRP A 889 -5.75 -16.97 7.85
C TRP A 889 -7.12 -16.27 7.77
N ARG A 890 -7.88 -16.53 6.70
CA ARG A 890 -9.22 -15.95 6.48
C ARG A 890 -10.36 -16.86 6.92
N ASP A 891 -10.08 -18.10 7.29
CA ASP A 891 -11.12 -19.06 7.61
C ASP A 891 -11.43 -19.02 9.11
N PHE A 892 -12.65 -19.40 9.46
CA PHE A 892 -13.06 -19.45 10.86
C PHE A 892 -12.34 -20.60 11.59
N PRO A 893 -12.21 -20.53 12.93
CA PRO A 893 -11.60 -21.59 13.72
C PRO A 893 -12.15 -23.00 13.50
N LEU A 894 -13.41 -23.15 13.08
CA LEU A 894 -14.00 -24.46 12.77
C LEU A 894 -13.45 -25.07 11.47
N ASP A 895 -12.97 -24.25 10.56
CA ASP A 895 -12.41 -24.66 9.26
C ASP A 895 -10.91 -24.97 9.35
N ALA A 896 -10.26 -24.57 10.47
CA ALA A 896 -8.86 -24.85 10.76
C ALA A 896 -8.64 -26.13 11.59
N ARG A 897 -9.71 -26.90 11.88
CA ARG A 897 -9.61 -28.20 12.55
C ARG A 897 -8.82 -29.18 11.70
N ALA A 898 -8.03 -30.04 12.33
CA ALA A 898 -7.15 -30.98 11.63
C ALA A 898 -7.90 -32.03 10.79
N SER A 899 -9.17 -32.34 11.12
CA SER A 899 -10.04 -33.20 10.32
C SER A 899 -10.71 -32.47 9.16
N CYS A 900 -10.77 -31.14 9.20
CA CYS A 900 -11.43 -30.36 8.15
C CYS A 900 -10.69 -30.54 6.83
N ARG A 901 -11.47 -30.70 5.77
CA ARG A 901 -11.00 -30.97 4.42
C ARG A 901 -11.86 -30.21 3.42
N SER A 902 -11.28 -29.94 2.27
CA SER A 902 -12.00 -29.32 1.16
C SER A 902 -11.45 -29.83 -0.17
N GLY A 903 -12.31 -29.91 -1.17
CA GLY A 903 -11.97 -30.34 -2.52
C GLY A 903 -11.89 -29.16 -3.48
N TYR A 904 -10.72 -28.92 -4.06
CA TYR A 904 -10.49 -27.85 -5.03
C TYR A 904 -9.99 -28.41 -6.36
N GLY A 905 -10.40 -27.81 -7.48
CA GLY A 905 -9.82 -28.15 -8.78
C GLY A 905 -8.31 -27.89 -8.79
N PRO A 906 -7.50 -28.69 -9.51
CA PRO A 906 -6.04 -28.63 -9.42
C PRO A 906 -5.44 -27.31 -9.92
N ALA A 907 -6.16 -26.56 -10.75
CA ALA A 907 -5.77 -25.22 -11.23
C ALA A 907 -6.17 -24.08 -10.26
N VAL A 908 -6.91 -24.35 -9.19
CA VAL A 908 -7.17 -23.37 -8.12
C VAL A 908 -5.86 -23.04 -7.42
N ARG A 909 -5.67 -21.79 -6.98
CA ARG A 909 -4.41 -21.30 -6.42
C ARG A 909 -4.51 -21.12 -4.88
N ARG A 910 -3.60 -21.76 -4.13
CA ARG A 910 -3.52 -21.83 -2.65
C ARG A 910 -2.05 -21.84 -2.20
N GLY A 911 -1.74 -22.30 -0.98
CA GLY A 911 -0.38 -22.57 -0.50
C GLY A 911 -0.11 -24.09 -0.43
N PHE A 912 1.06 -24.49 0.10
CA PHE A 912 1.37 -25.91 0.31
C PHE A 912 2.58 -26.15 1.24
N ARG A 913 2.77 -27.44 1.55
CA ARG A 913 3.90 -27.99 2.30
C ARG A 913 4.45 -29.23 1.61
N VAL A 914 5.74 -29.51 1.81
CA VAL A 914 6.43 -30.67 1.24
C VAL A 914 6.46 -31.89 2.17
N TRP A 915 6.52 -33.06 1.54
CA TRP A 915 6.66 -34.40 2.11
C TRP A 915 7.87 -35.10 1.50
N CYS A 916 8.57 -35.95 2.27
CA CYS A 916 9.61 -36.85 1.75
C CYS A 916 9.53 -38.25 2.39
N SER A 917 10.01 -39.29 1.70
CA SER A 917 10.08 -40.66 2.26
C SER A 917 11.19 -40.78 3.33
N SER A 918 10.87 -41.41 4.47
CA SER A 918 11.85 -41.69 5.55
C SER A 918 12.51 -43.06 5.35
N PRO A 919 13.81 -43.25 5.68
CA PRO A 919 14.73 -42.24 6.17
C PRO A 919 15.39 -41.46 5.03
N ILE A 920 15.62 -40.17 5.26
CA ILE A 920 16.49 -39.35 4.43
C ILE A 920 17.93 -39.80 4.71
N ARG A 921 18.57 -40.46 3.74
CA ARG A 921 19.97 -40.89 3.87
C ARG A 921 20.88 -39.70 3.61
N SER A 922 21.56 -39.22 4.65
CA SER A 922 22.58 -38.16 4.59
C SER A 922 23.66 -38.41 3.55
#